data_AF-A0A4Q4XPX0-F1
#
_entry.id   AF-A0A4Q4XPX0-F1
#
_cell.length_a   1.000
_cell.length_b   1.000
_cell.length_c   1.000
_cell.angle_alpha   90.00
_cell.angle_beta   90.00
_cell.angle_gamma   90.00
#
_symmetry.space_group_name_H-M   'P 1'
#
loop_
_entity.id
_entity.type
_entity.pdbx_description
1 polymer ?
#
loop_
_entity_poly.entity_id
_entity_poly.type
_entity_poly.pdbx_seq_one_letter_code
_entity_poly.pdbx_strand_id
1 'polypeptide(L)'
;MVLFRGTWLVALATAAIGAPPPPLPPSHADPGQIVLQAGDNINSNVHAASPRRKLNGRFLHITDLHPDEYYKPHASTEEGYACHRGEGPAGAYGAETSDCDSPFSLVNATFDWISANLKDSVDFVVWTGDSARHDSDTYHIPRRNSEIVRTNRIIADKFVETFSDSKGLTIPVVPTLGNNDIYPHNVLMPGPNDILRTYTDIWRHFIPQEQIHSFEYGGWFYVEVIPNKLAVLSLNTLYFFDRNGGVDDCVAPSEPGYKHFEWLRVQLQFLRRRGMKAILMGHVPPARTEGKQLWEETCWQKYTLWLQRYRDVVAGSLYGHMNIDHFILQDTRDIDLTVIDPAASKPSRTRESMGNDMSIKSRTDYLLELRDAWSEIPDPVLYAEEEVEVERKEKNKKHKKKKGKNKLGGPWAERYQLSLISPSIVPNYFPSIRIIEYNISGLEDAPTWVNTVRVLGDDPKFHPYEEGDDQESILDDDFYVDKRKKKEKGKEGKKPKGPPLRVPDGPSKTDPPGPAYSPQPLTFTGFTQYYANLTYINNDITADGGGDLGELKWDSGKHSDKKPKFEKPRPREFTFEVEYSTSEDRVYKLKDLTVRSFVDLAHRIGRTSAKSELDTEGPEDEDEDEDADTEEDQDGFEEDEEDEDPDDDGDEFDAAKKKKKKGKKKHKGGKKKKHGKSNKTWLHFLKHAFVSTRTEEELIEEIY
;
A
#
# COMPACT_ATOMS: atom_id res chain seq x y z
N MET A 1 -18.18 59.62 35.87
CA MET A 1 -18.51 61.02 35.55
C MET A 1 -19.44 61.04 34.35
N VAL A 2 -20.43 61.95 34.37
CA VAL A 2 -20.89 62.80 33.25
C VAL A 2 -21.17 62.08 31.91
N LEU A 3 -22.43 61.68 31.64
CA LEU A 3 -23.55 62.48 31.06
C LEU A 3 -23.39 62.74 29.55
N PHE A 4 -24.17 62.08 28.68
CA PHE A 4 -25.58 62.38 28.28
C PHE A 4 -25.73 63.46 27.19
N ARG A 5 -26.36 63.11 26.06
CA ARG A 5 -27.38 63.91 25.36
C ARG A 5 -28.05 63.14 24.21
N GLY A 6 -29.38 63.26 24.12
CA GLY A 6 -30.14 63.11 22.87
C GLY A 6 -30.32 64.49 22.21
N THR A 7 -31.41 64.81 21.50
CA THR A 7 -32.77 64.21 21.47
C THR A 7 -33.64 64.82 20.34
N TRP A 8 -34.47 63.99 19.68
CA TRP A 8 -35.79 64.34 19.08
C TRP A 8 -35.78 65.29 17.84
N LEU A 9 -36.85 65.51 17.04
CA LEU A 9 -38.23 64.97 16.86
C LEU A 9 -38.37 64.36 15.42
N VAL A 10 -39.50 64.04 14.75
CA VAL A 10 -40.98 64.19 14.90
C VAL A 10 -41.69 62.95 14.28
N ALA A 11 -42.97 62.69 14.57
CA ALA A 11 -43.83 61.73 13.83
C ALA A 11 -45.33 62.11 13.85
N LEU A 12 -46.09 61.70 12.82
CA LEU A 12 -47.57 61.65 12.63
C LEU A 12 -47.81 61.02 11.21
N ALA A 13 -48.68 60.04 10.90
CA ALA A 13 -50.06 59.66 11.31
C ALA A 13 -51.12 60.68 10.80
N THR A 14 -52.31 60.33 10.25
CA THR A 14 -53.22 59.14 10.29
C THR A 14 -53.82 58.83 8.88
N ALA A 15 -54.66 57.82 8.54
CA ALA A 15 -55.90 57.29 9.16
C ALA A 15 -56.28 55.85 8.67
N ALA A 16 -57.49 55.33 8.96
CA ALA A 16 -57.82 53.88 8.99
C ALA A 16 -59.29 53.48 8.60
N ILE A 17 -59.63 52.17 8.75
CA ILE A 17 -60.95 51.48 8.64
C ILE A 17 -61.36 51.09 7.18
N GLY A 18 -61.93 49.92 6.85
CA GLY A 18 -62.40 48.73 7.61
C GLY A 18 -62.72 47.46 6.75
N ALA A 19 -63.40 46.45 7.33
CA ALA A 19 -63.65 45.06 6.81
C ALA A 19 -65.00 44.90 6.01
N PRO A 20 -65.54 43.72 5.55
CA PRO A 20 -65.23 42.28 5.83
C PRO A 20 -65.33 41.21 4.66
N PRO A 21 -65.00 39.90 4.91
CA PRO A 21 -65.25 38.69 4.05
C PRO A 21 -66.60 37.96 4.37
N PRO A 22 -67.00 36.71 3.89
CA PRO A 22 -66.35 35.63 3.10
C PRO A 22 -67.15 35.27 1.78
N PRO A 23 -67.57 34.04 1.30
CA PRO A 23 -67.70 32.64 1.82
C PRO A 23 -67.04 31.49 0.96
N LEU A 24 -67.46 30.21 1.10
CA LEU A 24 -67.04 29.00 0.31
C LEU A 24 -68.26 28.06 -0.08
N PRO A 25 -68.22 26.69 -0.10
CA PRO A 25 -68.37 25.80 -1.28
C PRO A 25 -69.63 24.88 -1.27
N PRO A 26 -69.79 23.88 -2.18
CA PRO A 26 -69.51 22.44 -1.88
C PRO A 26 -68.99 21.65 -3.15
N SER A 27 -69.09 20.32 -3.42
CA SER A 27 -69.70 19.11 -2.79
C SER A 27 -69.08 17.75 -3.24
N HIS A 28 -69.00 16.80 -2.31
CA HIS A 28 -68.83 15.32 -2.33
C HIS A 28 -68.94 14.40 -3.60
N ALA A 29 -67.92 13.53 -3.75
CA ALA A 29 -67.92 12.03 -3.69
C ALA A 29 -68.41 11.07 -4.82
N ASP A 30 -67.46 10.27 -5.35
CA ASP A 30 -67.46 8.79 -5.66
C ASP A 30 -68.46 8.18 -6.68
N PRO A 31 -68.26 6.94 -7.21
CA PRO A 31 -67.05 6.08 -7.33
C PRO A 31 -66.73 5.61 -8.78
N GLY A 32 -65.64 4.86 -9.03
CA GLY A 32 -65.50 4.10 -10.30
C GLY A 32 -64.10 3.58 -10.71
N GLN A 33 -63.84 2.28 -10.53
CA GLN A 33 -62.61 1.57 -10.90
C GLN A 33 -62.55 1.14 -12.39
N ILE A 34 -61.50 1.52 -13.13
CA ILE A 34 -60.95 0.76 -14.28
C ILE A 34 -59.41 0.81 -14.23
N VAL A 35 -58.75 -0.30 -14.58
CA VAL A 35 -57.29 -0.43 -14.69
C VAL A 35 -56.89 -0.61 -16.15
N LEU A 36 -55.92 0.18 -16.65
CA LEU A 36 -55.12 -0.17 -17.83
C LEU A 36 -53.67 0.36 -17.70
N GLN A 37 -52.79 -0.56 -17.29
CA GLN A 37 -51.51 -0.96 -17.91
C GLN A 37 -50.54 0.10 -18.50
N ALA A 38 -49.25 -0.15 -18.29
CA ALA A 38 -48.14 0.65 -18.82
C ALA A 38 -48.01 0.61 -20.35
N GLY A 39 -47.38 1.65 -20.90
CA GLY A 39 -46.92 1.72 -22.30
C GLY A 39 -45.87 2.81 -22.46
N ASP A 40 -44.80 2.50 -23.19
CA ASP A 40 -43.65 3.39 -23.38
C ASP A 40 -43.98 4.62 -24.26
N ASN A 41 -43.32 5.75 -23.97
CA ASN A 41 -42.61 6.63 -24.92
C ASN A 41 -42.41 8.04 -24.32
N ILE A 42 -41.17 8.42 -24.05
CA ILE A 42 -40.77 9.84 -23.97
C ILE A 42 -39.61 10.05 -24.93
N ASN A 43 -39.88 10.74 -26.04
CA ASN A 43 -38.87 11.02 -27.06
C ASN A 43 -37.82 12.03 -26.55
N SER A 44 -36.60 11.52 -26.36
CA SER A 44 -35.42 12.00 -27.08
C SER A 44 -35.38 13.49 -27.48
N ASN A 45 -35.32 14.39 -26.50
CA ASN A 45 -34.67 15.70 -26.66
C ASN A 45 -33.36 15.72 -25.86
N VAL A 46 -32.41 14.90 -26.32
CA VAL A 46 -31.06 14.86 -25.77
C VAL A 46 -30.31 16.09 -26.24
N HIS A 47 -30.31 17.15 -25.42
CA HIS A 47 -29.23 18.11 -25.44
C HIS A 47 -27.90 17.35 -25.34
N ALA A 48 -26.95 17.67 -26.22
CA ALA A 48 -25.68 16.95 -26.33
C ALA A 48 -24.84 17.08 -25.06
N ALA A 49 -25.11 16.21 -24.09
CA ALA A 49 -24.34 16.09 -22.87
C ALA A 49 -22.91 15.67 -23.22
N SER A 50 -21.93 16.32 -22.59
CA SER A 50 -20.53 15.90 -22.66
C SER A 50 -20.42 14.41 -22.31
N PRO A 51 -19.58 13.61 -23.01
CA PRO A 51 -19.50 12.18 -22.80
C PRO A 51 -19.19 11.88 -21.32
N ARG A 52 -20.10 11.16 -20.65
CA ARG A 52 -19.93 10.79 -19.24
C ARG A 52 -18.75 9.83 -19.11
N ARG A 53 -17.78 10.18 -18.26
CA ARG A 53 -16.70 9.25 -17.87
C ARG A 53 -17.33 7.99 -17.27
N LYS A 54 -17.04 6.83 -17.87
CA LYS A 54 -17.36 5.50 -17.33
C LYS A 54 -16.26 5.02 -16.38
N LEU A 55 -16.54 3.95 -15.64
CA LEU A 55 -15.50 3.20 -14.94
C LEU A 55 -14.69 2.35 -15.92
N ASN A 56 -13.39 2.29 -15.71
CA ASN A 56 -12.42 1.47 -16.44
C ASN A 56 -12.12 0.16 -15.68
N GLY A 57 -12.37 0.12 -14.36
CA GLY A 57 -11.96 -0.98 -13.48
C GLY A 57 -10.48 -0.92 -13.10
N ARG A 58 -9.90 0.28 -13.04
CA ARG A 58 -8.45 0.49 -12.83
C ARG A 58 -8.19 1.69 -11.94
N PHE A 59 -7.18 1.63 -11.06
CA PHE A 59 -6.74 2.79 -10.27
C PHE A 59 -5.22 2.85 -10.13
N LEU A 60 -4.69 4.06 -9.97
CA LEU A 60 -3.26 4.30 -9.75
C LEU A 60 -2.94 4.24 -8.25
N HIS A 61 -1.89 3.49 -7.88
CA HIS A 61 -1.22 3.57 -6.59
C HIS A 61 0.19 4.14 -6.81
N ILE A 62 0.50 5.24 -6.11
CA ILE A 62 1.78 5.95 -6.14
C ILE A 62 2.17 6.37 -4.71
N THR A 63 3.46 6.35 -4.39
CA THR A 63 3.95 6.54 -3.02
C THR A 63 5.37 7.09 -2.98
N ASP A 64 5.74 7.66 -1.82
CA ASP A 64 7.12 7.94 -1.42
C ASP A 64 7.89 8.69 -2.52
N LEU A 65 7.41 9.90 -2.83
CA LEU A 65 7.93 10.74 -3.90
C LEU A 65 9.22 11.45 -3.51
N HIS A 66 9.39 11.78 -2.22
CA HIS A 66 10.56 12.45 -1.65
C HIS A 66 11.25 13.50 -2.55
N PRO A 67 10.53 14.55 -2.99
CA PRO A 67 11.14 15.64 -3.75
C PRO A 67 12.20 16.37 -2.92
N ASP A 68 13.43 16.41 -3.42
CA ASP A 68 14.52 17.23 -2.92
C ASP A 68 14.81 18.41 -3.86
N GLU A 69 15.09 19.57 -3.25
CA GLU A 69 15.45 20.82 -3.91
C GLU A 69 16.97 21.07 -3.94
N TYR A 70 17.77 20.24 -3.25
CA TYR A 70 19.22 20.40 -3.10
C TYR A 70 20.03 19.45 -3.98
N TYR A 71 19.42 18.38 -4.46
CA TYR A 71 19.94 17.38 -5.39
C TYR A 71 20.56 18.03 -6.61
N LYS A 72 21.78 17.58 -6.96
CA LYS A 72 22.49 18.00 -8.16
C LYS A 72 22.93 16.77 -8.94
N PRO A 73 22.60 16.69 -10.24
CA PRO A 73 23.29 15.77 -11.13
C PRO A 73 24.81 15.94 -11.04
N HIS A 74 25.51 14.82 -11.12
CA HIS A 74 26.96 14.64 -11.01
C HIS A 74 27.56 14.97 -9.62
N ALA A 75 26.74 15.05 -8.58
CA ALA A 75 27.16 15.07 -7.18
C ALA A 75 27.53 13.67 -6.63
N SER A 76 28.14 13.63 -5.44
CA SER A 76 28.47 12.38 -4.73
C SER A 76 27.25 11.77 -4.03
N THR A 77 27.08 10.46 -4.17
CA THR A 77 26.09 9.64 -3.45
C THR A 77 26.57 9.17 -2.07
N GLU A 78 27.81 9.51 -1.66
CA GLU A 78 28.40 9.08 -0.38
C GLU A 78 27.66 9.61 0.87
N GLU A 79 27.86 8.95 2.02
CA GLU A 79 27.23 9.32 3.28
C GLU A 79 27.49 10.79 3.64
N GLY A 80 26.41 11.49 3.98
CA GLY A 80 26.43 12.91 4.32
C GLY A 80 26.59 13.85 3.12
N TYR A 81 26.99 13.39 1.92
CA TYR A 81 26.93 14.18 0.69
C TYR A 81 25.52 14.19 0.08
N ALA A 82 24.82 13.05 0.14
CA ALA A 82 23.40 12.90 -0.19
C ALA A 82 22.98 13.53 -1.54
N CYS A 83 23.83 13.42 -2.58
CA CYS A 83 23.63 14.07 -3.89
C CYS A 83 23.51 15.60 -3.86
N HIS A 84 23.78 16.27 -2.74
CA HIS A 84 23.74 17.73 -2.64
C HIS A 84 25.04 18.42 -3.08
N ARG A 85 26.18 17.73 -3.07
CA ARG A 85 27.53 18.31 -3.31
C ARG A 85 28.58 17.22 -3.62
N GLY A 86 29.83 17.64 -3.85
CA GLY A 86 30.90 16.76 -4.33
C GLY A 86 30.83 16.52 -5.84
N GLU A 87 31.65 15.61 -6.34
CA GLU A 87 31.58 15.06 -7.70
C GLU A 87 31.30 13.55 -7.59
N GLY A 88 30.44 13.00 -8.44
CA GLY A 88 30.06 11.58 -8.36
C GLY A 88 28.99 11.17 -9.38
N PRO A 89 28.31 10.02 -9.16
CA PRO A 89 27.47 9.36 -10.17
C PRO A 89 26.04 9.91 -10.28
N ALA A 90 25.63 10.90 -9.48
CA ALA A 90 24.23 11.31 -9.37
C ALA A 90 23.60 11.64 -10.75
N GLY A 91 22.52 10.96 -11.13
CA GLY A 91 21.93 11.08 -12.47
C GLY A 91 21.07 12.33 -12.67
N ALA A 92 20.60 12.55 -13.91
CA ALA A 92 19.68 13.65 -14.23
C ALA A 92 18.27 13.45 -13.61
N TYR A 93 17.86 12.21 -13.40
CA TYR A 93 16.55 11.79 -12.88
C TYR A 93 16.65 10.98 -11.56
N GLY A 94 17.74 11.14 -10.80
CA GLY A 94 17.98 10.38 -9.58
C GLY A 94 19.18 9.44 -9.71
N ALA A 95 19.52 8.78 -8.61
CA ALA A 95 20.63 7.83 -8.52
C ALA A 95 20.11 6.51 -7.93
N GLU A 96 19.80 5.56 -8.80
CA GLU A 96 19.25 4.25 -8.42
C GLU A 96 20.15 3.52 -7.42
N THR A 97 19.54 2.73 -6.53
CA THR A 97 20.24 1.97 -5.46
C THR A 97 20.94 2.82 -4.40
N SER A 98 20.70 4.14 -4.32
CA SER A 98 21.26 4.99 -3.26
C SER A 98 20.19 5.54 -2.32
N ASP A 99 20.59 6.07 -1.16
CA ASP A 99 19.72 6.82 -0.25
C ASP A 99 19.54 8.31 -0.65
N CYS A 100 19.88 8.67 -1.89
CA CYS A 100 19.56 10.00 -2.42
C CYS A 100 18.06 10.14 -2.76
N ASP A 101 17.46 11.23 -2.30
CA ASP A 101 16.06 11.58 -2.58
C ASP A 101 15.83 12.00 -4.06
N SER A 102 14.56 12.09 -4.46
CA SER A 102 14.16 12.38 -5.86
C SER A 102 14.45 13.82 -6.27
N PRO A 103 15.19 14.09 -7.37
CA PRO A 103 15.20 15.43 -7.94
C PRO A 103 13.83 15.80 -8.53
N PHE A 104 13.49 17.09 -8.53
CA PHE A 104 12.27 17.58 -9.16
C PHE A 104 12.14 17.24 -10.67
N SER A 105 13.23 16.92 -11.36
CA SER A 105 13.19 16.38 -12.74
C SER A 105 12.45 15.05 -12.83
N LEU A 106 12.73 14.10 -11.93
CA LEU A 106 12.06 12.80 -11.85
C LEU A 106 10.57 12.97 -11.54
N VAL A 107 10.27 13.81 -10.54
CA VAL A 107 8.89 14.09 -10.12
C VAL A 107 8.10 14.74 -11.24
N ASN A 108 8.67 15.74 -11.94
CA ASN A 108 8.02 16.36 -13.10
C ASN A 108 7.72 15.33 -14.19
N ALA A 109 8.75 14.61 -14.66
CA ALA A 109 8.62 13.63 -15.73
C ALA A 109 7.65 12.49 -15.38
N THR A 110 7.55 12.13 -14.10
CA THR A 110 6.55 11.17 -13.60
C THR A 110 5.13 11.68 -13.77
N PHE A 111 4.83 12.91 -13.33
CA PHE A 111 3.49 13.49 -13.51
C PHE A 111 3.16 13.77 -14.98
N ASP A 112 4.15 14.15 -15.79
CA ASP A 112 3.99 14.32 -17.24
C ASP A 112 3.64 12.99 -17.92
N TRP A 113 4.36 11.91 -17.59
CA TRP A 113 4.07 10.56 -18.11
C TRP A 113 2.72 10.02 -17.65
N ILE A 114 2.35 10.21 -16.39
CA ILE A 114 1.02 9.87 -15.86
C ILE A 114 -0.08 10.64 -16.61
N SER A 115 0.13 11.94 -16.87
CA SER A 115 -0.83 12.76 -17.61
C SER A 115 -0.97 12.34 -19.08
N ALA A 116 0.08 11.81 -19.70
CA ALA A 116 0.07 11.36 -21.09
C ALA A 116 -0.52 9.95 -21.27
N ASN A 117 -0.29 9.03 -20.32
CA ASN A 117 -0.59 7.60 -20.49
C ASN A 117 -1.74 7.08 -19.62
N LEU A 118 -1.99 7.67 -18.45
CA LEU A 118 -2.88 7.10 -17.43
C LEU A 118 -4.11 7.94 -17.12
N LYS A 119 -4.07 9.26 -17.31
CA LYS A 119 -5.15 10.19 -16.92
C LYS A 119 -6.55 9.73 -17.33
N ASP A 120 -6.73 9.18 -18.53
CA ASP A 120 -8.06 8.79 -19.03
C ASP A 120 -8.41 7.30 -18.86
N SER A 121 -7.50 6.49 -18.29
CA SER A 121 -7.70 5.04 -18.09
C SER A 121 -7.80 4.58 -16.62
N VAL A 122 -7.74 5.51 -15.65
CA VAL A 122 -7.92 5.23 -14.21
C VAL A 122 -9.18 5.90 -13.64
N ASP A 123 -9.78 5.29 -12.61
CA ASP A 123 -11.05 5.74 -12.00
C ASP A 123 -10.85 6.56 -10.71
N PHE A 124 -9.75 6.31 -10.00
CA PHE A 124 -9.29 7.05 -8.82
C PHE A 124 -7.78 6.90 -8.63
N VAL A 125 -7.20 7.66 -7.69
CA VAL A 125 -5.77 7.62 -7.34
C VAL A 125 -5.60 7.43 -5.84
N VAL A 126 -4.71 6.52 -5.45
CA VAL A 126 -4.27 6.25 -4.09
C VAL A 126 -2.84 6.79 -3.95
N TRP A 127 -2.65 7.80 -3.11
CA TRP A 127 -1.35 8.42 -2.83
C TRP A 127 -0.96 8.16 -1.37
N THR A 128 -0.05 7.21 -1.12
CA THR A 128 0.31 6.76 0.24
C THR A 128 1.42 7.60 0.93
N GLY A 129 1.49 8.90 0.60
CA GLY A 129 2.26 9.89 1.37
C GLY A 129 3.71 10.10 0.94
N ASP A 130 4.49 10.66 1.86
CA ASP A 130 5.91 11.01 1.82
C ASP A 130 6.34 11.81 0.58
N SER A 131 6.02 13.09 0.66
CA SER A 131 6.25 14.15 -0.31
C SER A 131 7.16 15.26 0.22
N ALA A 132 8.05 14.90 1.14
CA ALA A 132 9.24 15.66 1.51
C ALA A 132 10.44 14.73 1.58
N ARG A 133 11.61 15.22 1.12
CA ARG A 133 12.91 14.55 1.26
C ARG A 133 13.19 14.02 2.68
N HIS A 134 14.13 13.10 2.79
CA HIS A 134 14.76 12.71 4.05
C HIS A 134 15.67 13.83 4.58
N ASP A 135 16.07 13.73 5.86
CA ASP A 135 17.02 14.66 6.48
C ASP A 135 18.48 14.17 6.34
N SER A 136 18.84 13.69 5.14
CA SER A 136 20.10 12.98 4.87
C SER A 136 21.37 13.83 5.05
N ASP A 137 21.25 15.15 4.92
CA ASP A 137 22.34 16.13 5.10
C ASP A 137 22.12 17.00 6.34
N THR A 138 21.85 16.37 7.49
CA THR A 138 21.60 17.06 8.77
C THR A 138 22.64 18.13 9.14
N TYR A 139 23.90 17.99 8.71
CA TYR A 139 25.00 18.87 9.12
C TYR A 139 25.11 20.14 8.25
N HIS A 140 24.90 20.05 6.93
CA HIS A 140 25.01 21.21 6.05
C HIS A 140 23.65 21.77 5.61
N ILE A 141 22.66 20.90 5.37
CA ILE A 141 21.33 21.27 4.85
C ILE A 141 20.22 20.55 5.66
N PRO A 142 20.09 20.85 6.97
CA PRO A 142 19.05 20.27 7.82
C PRO A 142 17.65 20.67 7.36
N ARG A 143 16.76 19.68 7.30
CA ARG A 143 15.40 19.75 6.76
C ARG A 143 14.45 20.57 7.62
N ARG A 144 13.76 21.53 7.00
CA ARG A 144 12.93 22.52 7.72
C ARG A 144 11.44 22.27 7.52
N ASN A 145 10.64 22.55 8.54
CA ASN A 145 9.18 22.49 8.44
C ASN A 145 8.61 23.36 7.29
N SER A 146 9.24 24.48 6.98
CA SER A 146 8.89 25.33 5.83
C SER A 146 9.16 24.68 4.47
N GLU A 147 10.13 23.77 4.39
CA GLU A 147 10.45 23.01 3.17
C GLU A 147 9.42 21.88 3.00
N ILE A 148 9.17 21.11 4.06
CA ILE A 148 8.16 20.02 4.11
C ILE A 148 6.77 20.52 3.67
N VAL A 149 6.33 21.65 4.21
CA VAL A 149 5.04 22.30 3.86
C VAL A 149 5.04 22.87 2.43
N ARG A 150 6.21 23.22 1.87
CA ARG A 150 6.33 23.71 0.49
C ARG A 150 6.30 22.55 -0.50
N THR A 151 7.06 21.48 -0.27
CA THR A 151 7.09 20.31 -1.14
C THR A 151 5.74 19.61 -1.16
N ASN A 152 5.10 19.41 0.00
CA ASN A 152 3.75 18.81 0.05
C ASN A 152 2.69 19.64 -0.69
N ARG A 153 2.80 20.98 -0.65
CA ARG A 153 1.92 21.83 -1.48
C ARG A 153 2.22 21.68 -2.98
N ILE A 154 3.50 21.65 -3.39
CA ILE A 154 3.86 21.43 -4.80
C ILE A 154 3.37 20.06 -5.31
N ILE A 155 3.45 18.99 -4.52
CA ILE A 155 2.96 17.66 -4.92
C ILE A 155 1.42 17.62 -4.94
N ALA A 156 0.75 18.23 -3.96
CA ALA A 156 -0.70 18.38 -3.98
C ALA A 156 -1.18 19.18 -5.20
N ASP A 157 -0.55 20.31 -5.52
CA ASP A 157 -0.86 21.13 -6.70
C ASP A 157 -0.64 20.32 -7.99
N LYS A 158 0.43 19.51 -8.10
CA LYS A 158 0.64 18.59 -9.23
C LYS A 158 -0.46 17.55 -9.40
N PHE A 159 -0.92 16.92 -8.31
CA PHE A 159 -2.06 16.00 -8.37
C PHE A 159 -3.33 16.73 -8.85
N VAL A 160 -3.55 17.99 -8.45
CA VAL A 160 -4.67 18.80 -8.97
C VAL A 160 -4.49 19.11 -10.46
N GLU A 161 -3.31 19.55 -10.90
CA GLU A 161 -2.99 19.85 -12.30
C GLU A 161 -3.21 18.63 -13.21
N THR A 162 -2.64 17.48 -12.84
CA THR A 162 -2.77 16.23 -13.62
C THR A 162 -4.21 15.74 -13.65
N PHE A 163 -4.98 15.80 -12.55
CA PHE A 163 -6.30 15.14 -12.45
C PHE A 163 -7.52 16.05 -12.49
N SER A 164 -7.36 17.32 -12.91
CA SER A 164 -8.46 18.27 -13.12
C SER A 164 -8.81 18.52 -14.60
N ASP A 165 -9.96 19.19 -14.79
CA ASP A 165 -10.28 20.04 -15.94
C ASP A 165 -10.59 21.48 -15.47
N SER A 166 -11.15 22.32 -16.34
CA SER A 166 -11.50 23.72 -16.04
C SER A 166 -12.54 23.93 -14.92
N LYS A 167 -13.16 22.86 -14.41
CA LYS A 167 -14.10 22.84 -13.28
C LYS A 167 -13.54 22.13 -12.04
N GLY A 168 -12.22 21.91 -11.97
CA GLY A 168 -11.56 21.17 -10.89
C GLY A 168 -11.46 19.67 -11.19
N LEU A 169 -11.23 18.86 -10.15
CA LEU A 169 -10.94 17.42 -10.28
C LEU A 169 -11.98 16.67 -11.14
N THR A 170 -11.49 15.76 -11.97
CA THR A 170 -12.28 14.78 -12.73
C THR A 170 -12.06 13.35 -12.24
N ILE A 171 -10.99 13.12 -11.50
CA ILE A 171 -10.64 11.86 -10.82
C ILE A 171 -10.37 12.19 -9.35
N PRO A 172 -10.95 11.47 -8.37
CA PRO A 172 -10.62 11.66 -6.97
C PRO A 172 -9.22 11.12 -6.67
N VAL A 173 -8.40 11.95 -6.02
CA VAL A 173 -7.10 11.58 -5.46
C VAL A 173 -7.27 11.47 -3.94
N VAL A 174 -6.83 10.35 -3.36
CA VAL A 174 -6.93 10.08 -1.92
C VAL A 174 -5.53 10.05 -1.31
N PRO A 175 -5.09 11.13 -0.63
CA PRO A 175 -3.80 11.16 0.07
C PRO A 175 -3.85 10.51 1.46
N THR A 176 -2.69 10.18 2.01
CA THR A 176 -2.46 9.94 3.44
C THR A 176 -1.13 10.56 3.90
N LEU A 177 -0.92 10.72 5.20
CA LEU A 177 0.30 11.30 5.76
C LEU A 177 1.41 10.25 5.88
N GLY A 178 2.57 10.52 5.28
CA GLY A 178 3.80 9.79 5.55
C GLY A 178 4.59 10.33 6.75
N ASN A 179 5.66 9.65 7.14
CA ASN A 179 6.43 9.99 8.34
C ASN A 179 7.52 11.07 8.12
N ASN A 180 7.86 11.36 6.87
CA ASN A 180 8.63 12.54 6.47
C ASN A 180 7.74 13.75 6.17
N ASP A 181 6.44 13.59 5.90
CA ASP A 181 5.48 14.70 5.70
C ASP A 181 5.26 15.59 6.95
N ILE A 182 5.86 15.25 8.07
CA ILE A 182 5.68 15.92 9.37
C ILE A 182 6.99 16.39 10.00
N TYR A 183 6.88 17.36 10.91
CA TYR A 183 7.99 17.86 11.72
C TYR A 183 7.59 17.96 13.21
N PRO A 184 8.33 17.33 14.14
CA PRO A 184 9.50 16.47 13.92
C PRO A 184 9.17 15.18 13.15
N HIS A 185 10.17 14.63 12.45
CA HIS A 185 10.08 13.36 11.74
C HIS A 185 9.52 12.25 12.66
N ASN A 186 8.59 11.43 12.17
CA ASN A 186 7.82 10.40 12.87
C ASN A 186 6.90 10.86 14.02
N VAL A 187 7.06 12.06 14.59
CA VAL A 187 6.36 12.49 15.82
C VAL A 187 5.11 13.30 15.52
N LEU A 188 4.00 12.62 15.21
CA LEU A 188 2.68 13.26 15.18
C LEU A 188 2.02 13.20 16.57
N MET A 189 1.88 14.37 17.21
CA MET A 189 1.10 14.50 18.44
C MET A 189 -0.41 14.31 18.17
N PRO A 190 -1.22 13.88 19.16
CA PRO A 190 -2.66 13.77 19.01
C PRO A 190 -3.31 15.07 18.50
N GLY A 191 -4.32 14.94 17.64
CA GLY A 191 -5.07 16.07 17.11
C GLY A 191 -6.17 16.60 18.06
N PRO A 192 -6.75 17.78 17.77
CA PRO A 192 -6.37 18.69 16.68
C PRO A 192 -5.08 19.45 16.94
N ASN A 193 -4.26 19.60 15.89
CA ASN A 193 -2.96 20.27 15.95
C ASN A 193 -2.68 21.07 14.65
N ASP A 194 -1.64 21.90 14.66
CA ASP A 194 -1.35 22.82 13.54
C ASP A 194 -0.78 22.13 12.29
N ILE A 195 -0.27 20.90 12.41
CA ILE A 195 0.13 20.07 11.26
C ILE A 195 -1.13 19.65 10.50
N LEU A 196 -2.12 19.07 11.19
CA LEU A 196 -3.39 18.65 10.57
C LEU A 196 -4.15 19.85 9.96
N ARG A 197 -4.13 21.01 10.61
CA ARG A 197 -4.68 22.26 10.03
C ARG A 197 -3.94 22.70 8.77
N THR A 198 -2.61 22.59 8.74
CA THR A 198 -1.81 22.91 7.55
C THR A 198 -2.16 21.99 6.39
N TYR A 199 -2.30 20.69 6.64
CA TYR A 199 -2.75 19.73 5.63
C TYR A 199 -4.21 19.90 5.22
N THR A 200 -5.05 20.49 6.07
CA THR A 200 -6.44 20.84 5.70
C THR A 200 -6.49 21.92 4.60
N ASP A 201 -5.53 22.85 4.54
CA ASP A 201 -5.38 23.76 3.38
C ASP A 201 -4.75 23.06 2.17
N ILE A 202 -3.67 22.30 2.38
CA ILE A 202 -2.94 21.63 1.27
C ILE A 202 -3.84 20.62 0.54
N TRP A 203 -4.67 19.86 1.27
CA TRP A 203 -5.54 18.82 0.71
C TRP A 203 -7.01 19.24 0.61
N ARG A 204 -7.31 20.55 0.62
CA ARG A 204 -8.68 21.10 0.51
C ARG A 204 -9.47 20.68 -0.74
N HIS A 205 -8.78 20.18 -1.77
CA HIS A 205 -9.40 19.65 -2.99
C HIS A 205 -9.66 18.13 -2.93
N PHE A 206 -9.03 17.42 -1.98
CA PHE A 206 -9.04 15.95 -1.88
C PHE A 206 -9.90 15.44 -0.71
N ILE A 207 -9.95 16.19 0.40
CA ILE A 207 -10.76 15.86 1.58
C ILE A 207 -12.20 16.36 1.34
N PRO A 208 -13.22 15.49 1.37
CA PRO A 208 -14.62 15.92 1.27
C PRO A 208 -15.02 16.86 2.42
N GLN A 209 -15.91 17.81 2.16
CA GLN A 209 -16.28 18.87 3.12
C GLN A 209 -16.80 18.29 4.45
N GLU A 210 -17.57 17.20 4.39
CA GLU A 210 -18.11 16.45 5.51
C GLU A 210 -17.05 15.67 6.30
N GLN A 211 -15.87 15.44 5.73
CA GLN A 211 -14.75 14.74 6.38
C GLN A 211 -13.74 15.68 7.07
N ILE A 212 -13.77 17.00 6.80
CA ILE A 212 -12.78 17.96 7.31
C ILE A 212 -12.64 17.86 8.85
N HIS A 213 -13.73 17.70 9.59
CA HIS A 213 -13.65 17.57 11.05
C HIS A 213 -12.97 16.27 11.51
N SER A 214 -13.18 15.15 10.80
CA SER A 214 -12.47 13.89 11.04
C SER A 214 -10.96 14.05 10.79
N PHE A 215 -10.61 14.75 9.71
CA PHE A 215 -9.23 15.03 9.36
C PHE A 215 -8.54 16.00 10.34
N GLU A 216 -9.19 17.09 10.76
CA GLU A 216 -8.63 17.97 11.78
C GLU A 216 -8.47 17.27 13.14
N TYR A 217 -9.35 16.34 13.49
CA TYR A 217 -9.30 15.60 14.75
C TYR A 217 -8.18 14.54 14.79
N GLY A 218 -7.89 13.87 13.67
CA GLY A 218 -6.98 12.72 13.66
C GLY A 218 -6.18 12.46 12.38
N GLY A 219 -6.30 13.28 11.34
CA GLY A 219 -5.61 13.07 10.06
C GLY A 219 -6.16 11.90 9.24
N TRP A 220 -7.33 11.35 9.61
CA TRP A 220 -7.97 10.22 8.95
C TRP A 220 -9.34 10.62 8.38
N PHE A 221 -9.69 10.07 7.22
CA PHE A 221 -10.91 10.38 6.47
C PHE A 221 -11.23 9.27 5.46
N TYR A 222 -12.37 9.38 4.75
CA TYR A 222 -12.65 8.53 3.59
C TYR A 222 -13.12 9.32 2.37
N VAL A 223 -13.05 8.71 1.19
CA VAL A 223 -13.62 9.24 -0.06
C VAL A 223 -14.42 8.13 -0.75
N GLU A 224 -15.68 8.40 -1.11
CA GLU A 224 -16.50 7.49 -1.93
C GLU A 224 -16.08 7.57 -3.40
N VAL A 225 -14.93 6.96 -3.73
CA VAL A 225 -14.36 6.93 -5.09
C VAL A 225 -15.31 6.33 -6.13
N ILE A 226 -16.19 5.40 -5.72
CA ILE A 226 -17.38 5.01 -6.48
C ILE A 226 -18.61 5.25 -5.57
N PRO A 227 -19.35 6.36 -5.78
CA PRO A 227 -20.50 6.76 -4.96
C PRO A 227 -21.47 5.62 -4.64
N ASN A 228 -21.77 5.42 -3.35
CA ASN A 228 -22.62 4.35 -2.81
C ASN A 228 -22.17 2.91 -3.17
N LYS A 229 -20.90 2.69 -3.55
CA LYS A 229 -20.34 1.35 -3.86
C LYS A 229 -19.01 1.09 -3.17
N LEU A 230 -18.03 1.98 -3.34
CA LEU A 230 -16.66 1.83 -2.88
C LEU A 230 -16.16 3.10 -2.20
N ALA A 231 -15.63 2.96 -0.99
CA ALA A 231 -14.87 4.01 -0.32
C ALA A 231 -13.40 3.61 -0.14
N VAL A 232 -12.49 4.58 -0.26
CA VAL A 232 -11.10 4.46 0.21
C VAL A 232 -11.01 5.15 1.56
N LEU A 233 -10.51 4.46 2.59
CA LEU A 233 -10.32 4.99 3.93
C LEU A 233 -8.83 5.30 4.11
N SER A 234 -8.51 6.59 4.23
CA SER A 234 -7.17 7.08 4.51
C SER A 234 -6.89 6.96 6.01
N LEU A 235 -6.03 6.00 6.37
CA LEU A 235 -5.62 5.72 7.74
C LEU A 235 -4.34 6.49 8.06
N ASN A 236 -4.40 7.39 9.03
CA ASN A 236 -3.21 7.99 9.63
C ASN A 236 -2.41 6.96 10.45
N THR A 237 -1.53 6.20 9.78
CA THR A 237 -0.72 5.13 10.38
C THR A 237 0.37 5.65 11.33
N LEU A 238 0.63 6.96 11.38
CA LEU A 238 1.57 7.56 12.34
C LEU A 238 1.10 7.41 13.78
N TYR A 239 -0.19 7.17 14.01
CA TYR A 239 -0.75 6.83 15.33
C TYR A 239 -0.72 5.32 15.64
N PHE A 240 -0.17 4.50 14.76
CA PHE A 240 0.13 3.08 14.98
C PHE A 240 1.64 2.80 14.99
N PHE A 241 2.44 3.68 14.37
CA PHE A 241 3.88 3.54 14.18
C PHE A 241 4.65 3.56 15.52
N ASP A 242 5.38 2.49 15.85
CA ASP A 242 6.16 2.37 17.10
C ASP A 242 7.25 3.46 17.21
N ARG A 243 7.64 4.09 16.11
CA ARG A 243 8.64 5.17 16.10
C ARG A 243 8.04 6.56 16.33
N ASN A 244 6.72 6.69 16.47
CA ASN A 244 6.10 7.92 16.96
C ASN A 244 6.25 8.01 18.49
N GLY A 245 7.19 8.85 18.94
CA GLY A 245 7.41 9.14 20.37
C GLY A 245 6.33 10.04 21.01
N GLY A 246 5.35 10.50 20.24
CA GLY A 246 4.23 11.35 20.70
C GLY A 246 2.96 10.57 21.09
N VAL A 247 2.97 9.24 20.99
CA VAL A 247 1.84 8.34 21.29
C VAL A 247 2.29 7.08 22.05
N ASP A 248 1.35 6.46 22.77
CA ASP A 248 1.53 5.18 23.48
C ASP A 248 0.70 4.07 22.78
N ASP A 249 -0.02 3.22 23.52
CA ASP A 249 -0.79 2.10 22.99
C ASP A 249 -2.10 2.48 22.24
N CYS A 250 -2.68 1.52 21.50
CA CYS A 250 -4.00 1.65 20.86
C CYS A 250 -5.18 1.22 21.76
N VAL A 251 -4.97 1.08 23.08
CA VAL A 251 -5.89 0.46 24.04
C VAL A 251 -6.47 1.46 25.04
N ALA A 252 -5.72 2.48 25.41
CA ALA A 252 -6.15 3.55 26.31
C ALA A 252 -6.95 4.64 25.57
N PRO A 253 -8.16 5.03 26.04
CA PRO A 253 -8.99 6.05 25.36
C PRO A 253 -8.40 7.47 25.27
N SER A 254 -7.27 7.75 25.93
CA SER A 254 -6.51 8.98 25.71
C SER A 254 -5.85 9.00 24.33
N GLU A 255 -5.39 7.85 23.86
CA GLU A 255 -4.47 7.75 22.73
C GLU A 255 -5.19 7.90 21.38
N PRO A 256 -4.54 8.53 20.39
CA PRO A 256 -5.13 8.73 19.08
C PRO A 256 -5.30 7.40 18.33
N GLY A 257 -4.43 6.42 18.57
CA GLY A 257 -4.56 5.07 18.02
C GLY A 257 -5.85 4.37 18.45
N TYR A 258 -6.23 4.44 19.73
CA TYR A 258 -7.54 3.95 20.20
C TYR A 258 -8.69 4.63 19.46
N LYS A 259 -8.67 5.96 19.40
CA LYS A 259 -9.72 6.79 18.77
C LYS A 259 -9.86 6.49 17.27
N HIS A 260 -8.75 6.22 16.58
CA HIS A 260 -8.70 5.83 15.18
C HIS A 260 -9.38 4.48 14.96
N PHE A 261 -9.07 3.46 15.77
CA PHE A 261 -9.74 2.16 15.68
C PHE A 261 -11.25 2.23 16.00
N GLU A 262 -11.68 3.08 16.92
CA GLU A 262 -13.11 3.31 17.16
C GLU A 262 -13.81 4.03 15.98
N TRP A 263 -13.15 5.02 15.35
CA TRP A 263 -13.64 5.62 14.10
C TRP A 263 -13.74 4.57 12.98
N LEU A 264 -12.67 3.79 12.76
CA LEU A 264 -12.61 2.76 11.72
C LEU A 264 -13.69 1.69 11.90
N ARG A 265 -13.94 1.26 13.14
CA ARG A 265 -15.06 0.37 13.50
C ARG A 265 -16.40 0.95 13.06
N VAL A 266 -16.64 2.22 13.39
CA VAL A 266 -17.90 2.91 13.06
C VAL A 266 -18.06 3.06 11.54
N GLN A 267 -17.03 3.48 10.81
CA GLN A 267 -17.12 3.62 9.34
C GLN A 267 -17.33 2.27 8.64
N LEU A 268 -16.58 1.22 8.99
CA LEU A 268 -16.76 -0.10 8.39
C LEU A 268 -18.15 -0.69 8.69
N GLN A 269 -18.72 -0.40 9.88
CA GLN A 269 -20.10 -0.79 10.19
C GLN A 269 -21.16 0.00 9.42
N PHE A 270 -20.93 1.28 9.11
CA PHE A 270 -21.81 2.05 8.23
C PHE A 270 -21.73 1.57 6.77
N LEU A 271 -20.52 1.32 6.25
CA LEU A 271 -20.32 0.77 4.90
C LEU A 271 -20.99 -0.61 4.75
N ARG A 272 -20.84 -1.50 5.74
CA ARG A 272 -21.59 -2.77 5.81
C ARG A 272 -23.10 -2.56 5.68
N ARG A 273 -23.68 -1.66 6.49
CA ARG A 273 -25.13 -1.37 6.47
C ARG A 273 -25.61 -0.80 5.14
N ARG A 274 -24.76 -0.03 4.44
CA ARG A 274 -25.01 0.51 3.10
C ARG A 274 -24.73 -0.49 1.96
N GLY A 275 -24.24 -1.70 2.26
CA GLY A 275 -23.82 -2.69 1.26
C GLY A 275 -22.55 -2.32 0.49
N MET A 276 -21.81 -1.33 0.97
CA MET A 276 -20.59 -0.80 0.35
C MET A 276 -19.34 -1.60 0.74
N LYS A 277 -18.28 -1.43 -0.05
CA LYS A 277 -16.95 -2.00 0.19
C LYS A 277 -15.92 -0.92 0.55
N ALA A 278 -14.83 -1.34 1.18
CA ALA A 278 -13.75 -0.48 1.64
C ALA A 278 -12.39 -0.92 1.08
N ILE A 279 -11.61 0.02 0.54
CA ILE A 279 -10.15 -0.11 0.46
C ILE A 279 -9.57 0.61 1.67
N LEU A 280 -8.61 -0.01 2.35
CA LEU A 280 -7.84 0.64 3.39
C LEU A 280 -6.51 1.12 2.80
N MET A 281 -6.07 2.32 3.15
CA MET A 281 -4.74 2.81 2.78
C MET A 281 -4.04 3.49 3.95
N GLY A 282 -2.72 3.45 3.97
CA GLY A 282 -1.88 4.18 4.92
C GLY A 282 -0.46 4.28 4.40
N HIS A 283 0.43 4.98 5.10
CA HIS A 283 1.82 5.06 4.69
C HIS A 283 2.61 3.85 5.22
N VAL A 284 2.85 3.84 6.53
CA VAL A 284 3.63 2.79 7.22
C VAL A 284 2.83 1.47 7.23
N PRO A 285 3.33 0.37 6.64
CA PRO A 285 2.62 -0.91 6.63
C PRO A 285 2.63 -1.61 8.00
N PRO A 286 1.65 -2.51 8.26
CA PRO A 286 1.58 -3.35 9.46
C PRO A 286 2.60 -4.51 9.45
N ALA A 287 3.89 -4.20 9.22
CA ALA A 287 4.98 -5.17 9.25
C ALA A 287 5.33 -5.60 10.68
N ARG A 288 5.48 -6.92 10.84
CA ARG A 288 5.69 -7.61 12.12
C ARG A 288 6.36 -8.97 11.87
N THR A 289 7.68 -9.00 11.99
CA THR A 289 8.54 -10.18 12.02
C THR A 289 9.44 -10.14 13.27
N GLU A 290 10.36 -11.10 13.46
CA GLU A 290 11.24 -11.11 14.65
C GLU A 290 12.28 -9.97 14.62
N GLY A 291 12.78 -9.58 13.45
CA GLY A 291 13.73 -8.50 13.23
C GLY A 291 13.10 -7.16 12.81
N LYS A 292 11.81 -7.12 12.45
CA LYS A 292 11.15 -5.88 11.99
C LYS A 292 9.68 -5.77 12.43
N GLN A 293 9.45 -4.97 13.46
CA GLN A 293 8.13 -4.49 13.86
C GLN A 293 8.00 -2.99 13.56
N LEU A 294 7.01 -2.59 12.77
CA LEU A 294 6.73 -1.17 12.48
C LEU A 294 5.59 -0.60 13.32
N TRP A 295 4.52 -1.35 13.54
CA TRP A 295 3.39 -0.89 14.36
C TRP A 295 3.54 -1.34 15.80
N GLU A 296 3.08 -0.54 16.75
CA GLU A 296 2.92 -0.96 18.15
C GLU A 296 2.00 -2.20 18.19
N GLU A 297 2.34 -3.17 19.05
CA GLU A 297 1.71 -4.49 19.07
C GLU A 297 0.19 -4.40 19.31
N THR A 298 -0.29 -3.58 20.25
CA THR A 298 -1.73 -3.45 20.48
C THR A 298 -2.47 -2.84 19.27
N CYS A 299 -1.79 -1.98 18.49
CA CYS A 299 -2.33 -1.42 17.25
C CYS A 299 -2.42 -2.47 16.14
N TRP A 300 -1.37 -3.29 15.95
CA TRP A 300 -1.39 -4.42 15.02
C TRP A 300 -2.50 -5.42 15.39
N GLN A 301 -2.58 -5.79 16.67
CA GLN A 301 -3.59 -6.70 17.23
C GLN A 301 -5.03 -6.21 16.97
N LYS A 302 -5.31 -4.91 17.16
CA LYS A 302 -6.63 -4.33 16.85
C LYS A 302 -6.92 -4.31 15.35
N TYR A 303 -5.95 -3.99 14.51
CA TYR A 303 -6.11 -3.99 13.05
C TYR A 303 -6.45 -5.39 12.53
N THR A 304 -5.64 -6.39 12.87
CA THR A 304 -5.84 -7.78 12.45
C THR A 304 -7.17 -8.33 12.96
N LEU A 305 -7.62 -7.93 14.16
CA LEU A 305 -8.98 -8.25 14.62
C LEU A 305 -10.06 -7.52 13.81
N TRP A 306 -9.92 -6.23 13.52
CA TRP A 306 -10.93 -5.47 12.76
C TRP A 306 -11.11 -6.04 11.36
N LEU A 307 -10.03 -6.33 10.62
CA LEU A 307 -10.14 -6.93 9.30
C LEU A 307 -10.76 -8.34 9.34
N GLN A 308 -10.51 -9.14 10.39
CA GLN A 308 -11.20 -10.43 10.57
C GLN A 308 -12.72 -10.23 10.73
N ARG A 309 -13.11 -9.21 11.51
CA ARG A 309 -14.53 -8.91 11.78
C ARG A 309 -15.21 -8.15 10.64
N TYR A 310 -14.48 -7.53 9.72
CA TYR A 310 -14.99 -6.82 8.53
C TYR A 310 -14.54 -7.43 7.19
N ARG A 311 -14.21 -8.73 7.18
CA ARG A 311 -13.80 -9.51 5.98
C ARG A 311 -14.79 -9.46 4.81
N ASP A 312 -16.04 -9.07 5.06
CA ASP A 312 -17.14 -8.87 4.12
C ASP A 312 -17.15 -7.47 3.47
N VAL A 313 -16.54 -6.48 4.11
CA VAL A 313 -16.50 -5.07 3.70
C VAL A 313 -15.18 -4.74 3.01
N VAL A 314 -14.05 -5.18 3.56
CA VAL A 314 -12.72 -4.83 3.06
C VAL A 314 -12.42 -5.59 1.75
N ALA A 315 -12.02 -4.85 0.72
CA ALA A 315 -11.65 -5.34 -0.60
C ALA A 315 -10.12 -5.44 -0.81
N GLY A 316 -9.33 -4.64 -0.06
CA GLY A 316 -7.87 -4.67 -0.09
C GLY A 316 -7.26 -3.62 0.86
N SER A 317 -5.95 -3.74 1.11
CA SER A 317 -5.18 -2.83 1.96
C SER A 317 -3.86 -2.43 1.27
N LEU A 318 -3.55 -1.13 1.22
CA LEU A 318 -2.48 -0.55 0.38
C LEU A 318 -1.52 0.34 1.19
N TYR A 319 -0.20 0.16 1.02
CA TYR A 319 0.85 0.84 1.79
C TYR A 319 2.10 1.19 0.97
N GLY A 320 2.98 2.04 1.52
CA GLY A 320 4.28 2.46 0.96
C GLY A 320 5.42 2.24 1.97
N HIS A 321 6.23 3.28 2.22
CA HIS A 321 7.26 3.40 3.29
C HIS A 321 8.51 2.50 3.18
N MET A 322 8.36 1.26 2.71
CA MET A 322 9.44 0.27 2.71
C MET A 322 10.37 0.36 1.48
N ASN A 323 9.88 1.02 0.43
CA ASN A 323 10.50 1.22 -0.88
C ASN A 323 10.81 -0.07 -1.66
N ILE A 324 10.27 -1.22 -1.23
CA ILE A 324 10.39 -2.52 -1.88
C ILE A 324 9.01 -3.14 -2.17
N ASP A 325 8.86 -3.79 -3.32
CA ASP A 325 7.66 -4.51 -3.69
C ASP A 325 7.50 -5.78 -2.84
N HIS A 326 6.44 -5.85 -2.03
CA HIS A 326 6.07 -7.08 -1.34
C HIS A 326 4.62 -7.03 -0.86
N PHE A 327 4.20 -8.11 -0.23
CA PHE A 327 2.92 -8.21 0.45
C PHE A 327 3.13 -8.81 1.84
N ILE A 328 2.19 -8.55 2.75
CA ILE A 328 2.17 -9.11 4.11
C ILE A 328 0.89 -9.94 4.25
N LEU A 329 1.02 -11.12 4.87
CA LEU A 329 -0.10 -11.97 5.27
C LEU A 329 -0.26 -11.96 6.80
N GLN A 330 -1.24 -11.24 7.34
CA GLN A 330 -1.51 -11.28 8.78
C GLN A 330 -2.29 -12.54 9.15
N ASP A 331 -1.77 -13.38 10.06
CA ASP A 331 -2.44 -14.57 10.58
C ASP A 331 -3.37 -14.22 11.75
N THR A 332 -4.68 -14.44 11.60
CA THR A 332 -5.65 -14.17 12.67
C THR A 332 -5.58 -15.17 13.85
N ARG A 333 -4.74 -16.21 13.79
CA ARG A 333 -4.38 -17.01 14.97
C ARG A 333 -3.47 -16.26 15.94
N ASP A 334 -2.74 -15.25 15.47
CA ASP A 334 -1.80 -14.48 16.28
C ASP A 334 -2.50 -13.36 17.09
N ILE A 335 -3.84 -13.30 17.00
CA ILE A 335 -4.66 -12.36 17.77
C ILE A 335 -4.71 -12.80 19.24
N ASP A 336 -4.00 -12.08 20.11
CA ASP A 336 -4.08 -12.23 21.57
C ASP A 336 -4.96 -11.14 22.18
N LEU A 337 -6.21 -11.49 22.47
CA LEU A 337 -7.16 -10.59 23.12
C LEU A 337 -6.69 -10.09 24.50
N THR A 338 -5.76 -10.78 25.17
CA THR A 338 -5.23 -10.33 26.48
C THR A 338 -4.26 -9.15 26.36
N VAL A 339 -3.75 -8.87 25.16
CA VAL A 339 -2.95 -7.68 24.83
C VAL A 339 -3.83 -6.45 24.61
N ILE A 340 -5.01 -6.62 24.00
CA ILE A 340 -5.90 -5.52 23.59
C ILE A 340 -7.15 -5.28 24.46
N ASP A 341 -7.42 -6.14 25.45
CA ASP A 341 -8.50 -5.94 26.42
C ASP A 341 -7.97 -5.42 27.79
N PRO A 342 -8.34 -4.18 28.20
CA PRO A 342 -8.01 -3.64 29.53
C PRO A 342 -8.52 -4.49 30.70
N ALA A 343 -9.56 -5.31 30.51
CA ALA A 343 -10.06 -6.19 31.56
C ALA A 343 -9.13 -7.39 31.80
N ALA A 344 -8.56 -7.96 30.75
CA ALA A 344 -7.66 -9.12 30.77
C ALA A 344 -6.16 -8.80 30.96
N SER A 345 -5.71 -7.61 30.56
CA SER A 345 -4.29 -7.23 30.54
C SER A 345 -3.54 -7.40 31.88
N LYS A 346 -2.28 -7.84 31.78
CA LYS A 346 -1.27 -7.75 32.85
C LYS A 346 -0.31 -6.60 32.54
N PRO A 347 0.27 -5.92 33.54
CA PRO A 347 1.22 -4.85 33.28
C PRO A 347 2.55 -5.38 32.70
N SER A 348 3.10 -4.61 31.76
CA SER A 348 4.43 -4.71 31.13
C SER A 348 4.59 -5.64 29.92
N ARG A 349 4.97 -5.02 28.79
CA ARG A 349 6.32 -5.23 28.24
C ARG A 349 7.09 -3.90 28.28
N THR A 350 8.42 -3.97 28.27
CA THR A 350 9.29 -2.82 28.05
C THR A 350 9.34 -2.49 26.55
N ARG A 351 9.38 -1.22 26.16
CA ARG A 351 9.49 -0.79 24.75
C ARG A 351 10.93 -1.00 24.26
N GLU A 352 11.21 -2.19 23.72
CA GLU A 352 12.49 -2.51 23.08
C GLU A 352 12.51 -1.91 21.67
N SER A 353 12.96 -0.65 21.58
CA SER A 353 13.07 0.13 20.34
C SER A 353 13.96 -0.56 19.32
N MET A 354 13.37 -1.24 18.33
CA MET A 354 14.10 -1.84 17.22
C MET A 354 14.77 -0.75 16.37
N GLY A 355 16.10 -0.82 16.27
CA GLY A 355 16.92 0.22 15.64
C GLY A 355 16.54 0.51 14.19
N ASN A 356 16.72 1.75 13.74
CA ASN A 356 16.53 2.06 12.33
C ASN A 356 17.75 1.59 11.52
N ASP A 357 17.64 0.38 11.00
CA ASP A 357 18.39 -0.02 9.82
C ASP A 357 17.47 -0.07 8.60
N MET A 358 17.84 0.72 7.59
CA MET A 358 17.27 0.71 6.24
C MET A 358 18.35 0.43 5.20
N SER A 359 19.47 -0.19 5.62
CA SER A 359 20.39 -0.85 4.71
C SER A 359 19.64 -1.87 3.83
N ILE A 360 20.25 -2.18 2.69
CA ILE A 360 19.93 -3.36 1.88
C ILE A 360 19.75 -4.59 2.75
N LYS A 361 20.75 -4.87 3.60
CA LYS A 361 20.83 -6.07 4.42
C LYS A 361 19.61 -6.24 5.32
N SER A 362 19.16 -5.16 5.95
CA SER A 362 17.93 -5.16 6.76
C SER A 362 16.64 -5.31 5.95
N ARG A 363 16.64 -5.05 4.63
CA ARG A 363 15.52 -5.42 3.75
C ARG A 363 15.59 -6.90 3.37
N THR A 364 16.77 -7.43 3.06
CA THR A 364 16.98 -8.85 2.74
C THR A 364 16.68 -9.76 3.93
N ASP A 365 17.19 -9.44 5.13
CA ASP A 365 16.89 -10.15 6.38
C ASP A 365 15.37 -10.17 6.66
N TYR A 366 14.69 -9.04 6.47
CA TYR A 366 13.23 -8.93 6.63
C TYR A 366 12.45 -9.81 5.63
N LEU A 367 12.88 -9.86 4.37
CA LEU A 367 12.26 -10.71 3.35
C LEU A 367 12.52 -12.20 3.62
N LEU A 368 13.68 -12.56 4.20
CA LEU A 368 13.97 -13.91 4.66
C LEU A 368 13.08 -14.31 5.85
N GLU A 369 12.88 -13.43 6.83
CA GLU A 369 11.95 -13.67 7.95
C GLU A 369 10.48 -13.83 7.47
N LEU A 370 10.04 -13.03 6.50
CA LEU A 370 8.74 -13.21 5.85
C LEU A 370 8.64 -14.58 5.17
N ARG A 371 9.68 -14.99 4.42
CA ARG A 371 9.73 -16.28 3.75
C ARG A 371 9.67 -17.46 4.73
N ASP A 372 10.39 -17.39 5.84
CA ASP A 372 10.37 -18.43 6.86
C ASP A 372 8.99 -18.54 7.51
N ALA A 373 8.34 -17.39 7.81
CA ALA A 373 6.95 -17.37 8.25
C ALA A 373 5.97 -17.95 7.19
N TRP A 374 6.23 -17.73 5.90
CA TRP A 374 5.46 -18.34 4.81
C TRP A 374 5.72 -19.84 4.64
N SER A 375 6.87 -20.36 5.08
CA SER A 375 7.20 -21.79 5.02
C SER A 375 6.34 -22.66 5.95
N GLU A 376 5.74 -22.04 6.97
CA GLU A 376 4.78 -22.62 7.92
C GLU A 376 3.31 -22.45 7.49
N ILE A 377 3.04 -21.92 6.28
CA ILE A 377 1.69 -21.91 5.69
C ILE A 377 1.30 -23.36 5.32
N PRO A 378 0.15 -23.87 5.78
CA PRO A 378 -0.33 -25.21 5.42
C PRO A 378 -0.64 -25.31 3.93
N ASP A 379 -0.20 -26.40 3.27
CA ASP A 379 -0.36 -26.59 1.82
C ASP A 379 -1.82 -26.40 1.33
N PRO A 380 -2.12 -25.33 0.57
CA PRO A 380 -3.49 -25.03 0.15
C PRO A 380 -4.09 -26.00 -0.87
N VAL A 381 -3.26 -26.71 -1.65
CA VAL A 381 -3.75 -27.65 -2.68
C VAL A 381 -4.44 -28.84 -2.01
N LEU A 382 -3.77 -29.44 -1.02
CA LEU A 382 -4.30 -30.57 -0.26
C LEU A 382 -5.62 -30.25 0.46
N TYR A 383 -5.85 -28.99 0.89
CA TYR A 383 -7.13 -28.62 1.51
C TYR A 383 -8.26 -28.43 0.49
N ALA A 384 -7.97 -28.00 -0.74
CA ALA A 384 -9.00 -27.95 -1.79
C ALA A 384 -9.53 -29.36 -2.11
N GLU A 385 -8.63 -30.35 -2.16
CA GLU A 385 -9.02 -31.75 -2.34
C GLU A 385 -9.74 -32.33 -1.12
N GLU A 386 -9.25 -32.07 0.11
CA GLU A 386 -9.96 -32.45 1.34
C GLU A 386 -11.39 -31.87 1.37
N GLU A 387 -11.59 -30.61 0.96
CA GLU A 387 -12.91 -29.99 0.95
C GLU A 387 -13.87 -30.64 -0.07
N VAL A 388 -13.41 -30.92 -1.29
CA VAL A 388 -14.21 -31.63 -2.32
C VAL A 388 -14.53 -33.07 -1.90
N GLU A 389 -13.57 -33.80 -1.33
CA GLU A 389 -13.79 -35.10 -0.68
C GLU A 389 -14.86 -35.01 0.42
N VAL A 390 -14.84 -33.93 1.18
CA VAL A 390 -15.71 -33.71 2.34
C VAL A 390 -17.14 -33.37 1.95
N GLU A 391 -17.36 -32.54 0.92
CA GLU A 391 -18.71 -32.32 0.41
C GLU A 391 -19.33 -33.61 -0.16
N ARG A 392 -18.53 -34.39 -0.90
CA ARG A 392 -18.93 -35.72 -1.41
C ARG A 392 -19.31 -36.66 -0.28
N LYS A 393 -18.61 -36.60 0.87
CA LYS A 393 -18.86 -37.43 2.05
C LYS A 393 -19.98 -36.90 2.96
N GLU A 394 -20.21 -35.59 3.07
CA GLU A 394 -21.28 -35.02 3.91
C GLU A 394 -22.68 -35.19 3.30
N LYS A 395 -22.79 -35.42 1.98
CA LYS A 395 -24.01 -35.98 1.35
C LYS A 395 -24.34 -37.41 1.83
N ASN A 396 -23.41 -38.11 2.50
CA ASN A 396 -23.57 -39.50 2.95
C ASN A 396 -23.16 -39.74 4.42
N LYS A 397 -24.07 -39.34 5.34
CA LYS A 397 -24.23 -39.71 6.77
C LYS A 397 -23.97 -38.58 7.79
N LYS A 398 -24.88 -38.46 8.77
CA LYS A 398 -24.76 -37.60 9.95
C LYS A 398 -23.72 -38.15 10.95
N HIS A 399 -23.13 -37.23 11.71
CA HIS A 399 -22.34 -37.43 12.94
C HIS A 399 -21.04 -38.27 12.87
N LYS A 400 -19.93 -37.59 12.58
CA LYS A 400 -18.65 -37.77 13.30
C LYS A 400 -17.99 -36.40 13.51
N LYS A 401 -17.26 -36.22 14.62
CA LYS A 401 -16.70 -34.90 15.01
C LYS A 401 -15.61 -34.45 14.01
N LYS A 402 -15.81 -33.30 13.34
CA LYS A 402 -14.75 -32.60 12.58
C LYS A 402 -13.65 -32.19 13.57
N LYS A 403 -12.38 -32.55 13.31
CA LYS A 403 -11.24 -32.14 14.18
C LYS A 403 -9.91 -31.89 13.44
N GLY A 404 -9.96 -31.54 12.15
CA GLY A 404 -8.79 -31.18 11.33
C GLY A 404 -9.07 -30.20 10.17
N LYS A 405 -10.33 -30.07 9.75
CA LYS A 405 -10.78 -29.38 8.53
C LYS A 405 -10.90 -27.84 8.65
N ASN A 406 -9.87 -27.12 9.07
CA ASN A 406 -9.88 -25.64 8.94
C ASN A 406 -8.50 -24.95 9.05
N LYS A 407 -7.40 -25.53 8.54
CA LYS A 407 -6.06 -24.96 8.77
C LYS A 407 -5.84 -23.59 8.10
N LEU A 408 -6.58 -23.28 7.04
CA LEU A 408 -6.60 -21.96 6.38
C LEU A 408 -7.77 -21.06 6.83
N GLY A 409 -8.55 -21.45 7.84
CA GLY A 409 -9.70 -20.67 8.35
C GLY A 409 -10.99 -20.81 7.53
N GLY A 410 -10.89 -21.19 6.26
CA GLY A 410 -11.98 -21.57 5.37
C GLY A 410 -11.46 -21.79 3.93
N PRO A 411 -12.35 -22.06 2.96
CA PRO A 411 -11.97 -22.32 1.57
C PRO A 411 -11.25 -21.13 0.92
N TRP A 412 -11.61 -19.91 1.30
CA TRP A 412 -11.05 -18.65 0.79
C TRP A 412 -9.82 -18.18 1.59
N ALA A 413 -9.24 -19.07 2.40
CA ALA A 413 -8.13 -18.78 3.31
C ALA A 413 -8.43 -17.68 4.36
N GLU A 414 -9.67 -17.61 4.87
CA GLU A 414 -10.14 -16.53 5.78
C GLU A 414 -9.46 -16.46 7.17
N ARG A 415 -8.47 -17.32 7.45
CA ARG A 415 -7.52 -17.14 8.54
C ARG A 415 -6.58 -15.95 8.30
N TYR A 416 -6.27 -15.64 7.05
CA TYR A 416 -5.28 -14.65 6.68
C TYR A 416 -5.93 -13.34 6.22
N GLN A 417 -5.14 -12.27 6.18
CA GLN A 417 -5.47 -10.99 5.56
C GLN A 417 -4.31 -10.59 4.65
N LEU A 418 -4.59 -9.77 3.63
CA LEU A 418 -3.58 -9.30 2.68
C LEU A 418 -3.38 -7.79 2.83
N SER A 419 -2.12 -7.39 2.90
CA SER A 419 -1.69 -6.00 2.71
C SER A 419 -0.67 -5.96 1.58
N LEU A 420 -0.89 -5.10 0.59
CA LEU A 420 0.04 -4.89 -0.52
C LEU A 420 0.89 -3.65 -0.23
N ILE A 421 2.19 -3.77 -0.45
CA ILE A 421 3.15 -2.67 -0.33
C ILE A 421 3.63 -2.35 -1.75
N SER A 422 3.65 -1.06 -2.10
CA SER A 422 4.18 -0.61 -3.38
C SER A 422 5.67 -0.29 -3.25
N PRO A 423 6.50 -0.57 -4.28
CA PRO A 423 7.73 0.18 -4.48
C PRO A 423 7.42 1.64 -4.81
N SER A 424 8.46 2.47 -4.82
CA SER A 424 8.34 3.92 -4.62
C SER A 424 8.89 4.74 -5.78
N ILE A 425 8.60 6.04 -5.80
CA ILE A 425 9.21 6.98 -6.74
C ILE A 425 10.65 7.36 -6.34
N VAL A 426 10.96 7.42 -5.04
CA VAL A 426 12.34 7.66 -4.57
C VAL A 426 13.33 6.61 -5.08
N PRO A 427 14.51 6.99 -5.63
CA PRO A 427 15.39 6.09 -6.36
C PRO A 427 16.25 5.17 -5.46
N ASN A 428 15.73 4.73 -4.30
CA ASN A 428 16.32 3.60 -3.56
C ASN A 428 16.37 2.32 -4.41
N TYR A 429 15.46 2.18 -5.37
CA TYR A 429 15.50 1.21 -6.45
C TYR A 429 15.13 1.94 -7.76
N PHE A 430 14.62 1.26 -8.80
CA PHE A 430 14.06 1.99 -9.94
C PHE A 430 12.71 2.64 -9.56
N PRO A 431 12.51 3.95 -9.82
CA PRO A 431 11.26 4.65 -9.54
C PRO A 431 10.06 3.92 -10.15
N SER A 432 8.99 3.74 -9.37
CA SER A 432 7.89 2.84 -9.72
C SER A 432 6.50 3.39 -9.43
N ILE A 433 5.53 2.95 -10.23
CA ILE A 433 4.09 3.16 -10.02
C ILE A 433 3.32 1.88 -10.34
N ARG A 434 2.16 1.69 -9.71
CA ARG A 434 1.34 0.49 -9.85
C ARG A 434 -0.08 0.82 -10.32
N ILE A 435 -0.55 0.15 -11.36
CA ILE A 435 -1.95 0.21 -11.80
C ILE A 435 -2.64 -1.06 -11.35
N ILE A 436 -3.59 -0.94 -10.42
CA ILE A 436 -4.35 -2.07 -9.87
C ILE A 436 -5.70 -2.14 -10.58
N GLU A 437 -6.07 -3.33 -11.02
CA GLU A 437 -7.29 -3.62 -11.76
C GLU A 437 -8.31 -4.34 -10.87
N TYR A 438 -9.60 -4.04 -11.06
CA TYR A 438 -10.69 -4.58 -10.25
C TYR A 438 -11.97 -4.84 -11.06
N ASN A 439 -12.72 -5.85 -10.63
CA ASN A 439 -13.93 -6.31 -11.30
C ASN A 439 -15.08 -5.29 -11.25
N ILE A 440 -15.50 -4.76 -12.40
CA ILE A 440 -16.63 -3.81 -12.54
C ILE A 440 -17.94 -4.45 -12.98
N SER A 441 -18.06 -5.78 -12.92
CA SER A 441 -19.27 -6.52 -13.31
C SER A 441 -20.52 -5.99 -12.58
N GLY A 442 -21.52 -5.48 -13.31
CA GLY A 442 -22.72 -4.87 -12.77
C GLY A 442 -22.55 -3.44 -12.23
N LEU A 443 -21.44 -2.77 -12.57
CA LEU A 443 -21.10 -1.38 -12.23
C LEU A 443 -20.76 -0.53 -13.47
N GLU A 444 -20.95 -1.06 -14.69
CA GLU A 444 -20.52 -0.47 -15.97
C GLU A 444 -21.21 0.87 -16.30
N ASP A 445 -22.41 1.08 -15.76
CA ASP A 445 -23.19 2.33 -15.82
C ASP A 445 -23.32 3.03 -14.45
N ALA A 446 -22.48 2.67 -13.47
CA ALA A 446 -22.44 3.34 -12.18
C ALA A 446 -21.99 4.81 -12.32
N PRO A 447 -22.52 5.74 -11.51
CA PRO A 447 -22.07 7.13 -11.53
C PRO A 447 -20.62 7.22 -11.02
N THR A 448 -19.72 7.75 -11.86
CA THR A 448 -18.37 8.13 -11.43
C THR A 448 -18.42 9.32 -10.45
N TRP A 449 -17.43 9.40 -9.56
CA TRP A 449 -17.31 10.45 -8.52
C TRP A 449 -17.58 11.87 -9.05
N VAL A 450 -16.97 12.22 -10.18
CA VAL A 450 -17.12 13.53 -10.84
C VAL A 450 -18.56 13.85 -11.27
N ASN A 451 -19.33 12.85 -11.69
CA ASN A 451 -20.75 13.03 -12.04
C ASN A 451 -21.58 13.40 -10.80
N THR A 452 -21.29 12.79 -9.65
CA THR A 452 -22.00 13.07 -8.39
C THR A 452 -21.60 14.43 -7.81
N VAL A 453 -20.30 14.72 -7.71
CA VAL A 453 -19.80 15.98 -7.13
C VAL A 453 -20.25 17.20 -7.94
N ARG A 454 -20.25 17.12 -9.28
CA ARG A 454 -20.68 18.25 -10.11
C ARG A 454 -22.19 18.48 -10.06
N VAL A 455 -23.01 17.44 -9.96
CA VAL A 455 -24.46 17.58 -9.77
C VAL A 455 -24.80 18.18 -8.40
N LEU A 456 -24.07 17.81 -7.34
CA LEU A 456 -24.23 18.42 -6.01
C LEU A 456 -23.73 19.87 -5.97
N GLY A 457 -22.71 20.23 -6.75
CA GLY A 457 -22.19 21.60 -6.84
C GLY A 457 -23.13 22.60 -7.56
N ASP A 458 -24.00 22.11 -8.44
CA ASP A 458 -24.94 22.95 -9.21
C ASP A 458 -26.32 23.15 -8.49
N ASP A 459 -26.61 22.46 -7.38
CA ASP A 459 -27.86 22.64 -6.58
C ASP A 459 -27.59 23.14 -5.14
N PRO A 460 -27.84 24.44 -4.86
CA PRO A 460 -27.70 25.03 -3.52
C PRO A 460 -28.64 24.51 -2.42
N LYS A 461 -29.47 23.49 -2.68
CA LYS A 461 -30.47 22.97 -1.72
C LYS A 461 -30.28 21.52 -1.30
N PHE A 462 -29.36 20.78 -1.91
CA PHE A 462 -29.12 19.38 -1.53
C PHE A 462 -28.15 19.26 -0.33
N HIS A 463 -28.68 19.45 0.88
CA HIS A 463 -28.09 18.82 2.08
C HIS A 463 -28.47 17.33 2.08
N PRO A 464 -27.52 16.38 1.94
CA PRO A 464 -27.85 14.95 1.80
C PRO A 464 -28.16 14.25 3.14
N TYR A 465 -28.65 14.99 4.15
CA TYR A 465 -29.07 14.49 5.45
C TYR A 465 -30.25 15.32 5.98
N GLU A 466 -31.48 14.92 5.68
CA GLU A 466 -32.57 15.06 6.64
C GLU A 466 -32.42 13.94 7.66
N GLU A 467 -32.30 14.28 8.95
CA GLU A 467 -32.23 13.29 10.03
C GLU A 467 -33.61 12.67 10.23
N GLY A 468 -33.84 11.48 9.66
CA GLY A 468 -34.98 10.64 10.03
C GLY A 468 -34.84 10.14 11.47
N ASP A 469 -35.91 10.28 12.27
CA ASP A 469 -35.96 10.02 13.73
C ASP A 469 -35.68 8.55 14.16
N ASP A 470 -35.31 7.65 13.25
CA ASP A 470 -35.02 6.23 13.50
C ASP A 470 -33.61 5.99 14.13
N GLN A 471 -32.99 7.00 14.76
CA GLN A 471 -31.61 6.96 15.26
C GLN A 471 -31.46 6.26 16.65
N GLU A 472 -32.28 5.24 16.95
CA GLU A 472 -32.20 4.53 18.24
C GLU A 472 -30.98 3.58 18.35
N SER A 473 -30.25 3.69 19.46
CA SER A 473 -29.35 2.66 20.03
C SER A 473 -28.01 2.33 19.34
N ILE A 474 -27.31 3.30 18.75
CA ILE A 474 -25.89 3.13 18.31
C ILE A 474 -24.89 3.98 19.13
N LEU A 475 -25.38 5.04 19.78
CA LEU A 475 -24.63 5.83 20.77
C LEU A 475 -24.87 5.26 22.17
N ASP A 476 -24.02 4.31 22.61
CA ASP A 476 -23.92 3.98 24.04
C ASP A 476 -23.42 5.22 24.82
N ASP A 477 -23.99 5.48 26.00
CA ASP A 477 -23.87 6.71 26.81
C ASP A 477 -22.44 7.15 27.26
N ASP A 478 -21.38 6.40 26.92
CA ASP A 478 -20.01 6.59 27.44
C ASP A 478 -19.29 7.89 26.98
N PHE A 479 -19.86 8.68 26.07
CA PHE A 479 -19.19 9.86 25.48
C PHE A 479 -19.23 11.14 26.33
N TYR A 480 -19.97 11.18 27.44
CA TYR A 480 -20.08 12.37 28.30
C TYR A 480 -18.96 12.47 29.36
N VAL A 481 -17.92 13.26 29.06
CA VAL A 481 -16.82 13.56 30.00
C VAL A 481 -17.30 14.42 31.18
N ASP A 482 -17.12 13.92 32.41
CA ASP A 482 -17.66 14.51 33.65
C ASP A 482 -17.07 15.89 34.02
N LYS A 483 -17.93 16.76 34.56
CA LYS A 483 -17.60 18.14 34.95
C LYS A 483 -17.15 18.24 36.41
N ARG A 484 -15.81 18.28 36.60
CA ARG A 484 -15.10 18.87 37.77
C ARG A 484 -15.63 18.49 39.17
N LYS A 485 -14.99 17.52 39.84
CA LYS A 485 -14.99 17.46 41.32
C LYS A 485 -13.57 17.41 41.92
N LYS A 486 -13.51 17.69 43.23
CA LYS A 486 -12.34 18.25 43.96
C LYS A 486 -11.15 17.29 44.11
N LYS A 487 -9.97 17.88 44.34
CA LYS A 487 -8.79 17.22 44.93
C LYS A 487 -9.13 16.52 46.25
N GLU A 488 -8.63 15.30 46.41
CA GLU A 488 -8.12 14.78 47.70
C GLU A 488 -6.74 14.16 47.49
N LYS A 489 -6.00 13.90 48.57
CA LYS A 489 -4.59 13.47 48.53
C LYS A 489 -4.43 11.98 48.85
N GLY A 490 -3.49 11.35 48.17
CA GLY A 490 -2.61 10.34 48.77
C GLY A 490 -3.07 8.88 48.70
N LYS A 491 -2.79 8.24 47.56
CA LYS A 491 -2.41 6.83 47.42
C LYS A 491 -1.79 6.63 46.05
N GLU A 492 -0.85 5.69 45.93
CA GLU A 492 -0.26 5.31 44.64
C GLU A 492 -1.34 4.59 43.81
N GLY A 493 -1.82 5.27 42.77
CA GLY A 493 -2.91 4.79 41.93
C GLY A 493 -2.41 3.87 40.83
N LYS A 494 -3.02 2.67 40.71
CA LYS A 494 -2.98 1.92 39.45
C LYS A 494 -3.58 2.78 38.32
N LYS A 495 -3.05 2.70 37.09
CA LYS A 495 -3.73 3.28 35.90
C LYS A 495 -5.22 2.83 35.95
N PRO A 496 -6.19 3.72 35.70
CA PRO A 496 -7.59 3.31 35.64
C PRO A 496 -7.76 2.24 34.56
N LYS A 497 -8.59 1.23 34.81
CA LYS A 497 -8.96 0.29 33.76
C LYS A 497 -9.77 1.04 32.69
N GLY A 498 -9.36 0.92 31.43
CA GLY A 498 -10.14 1.42 30.30
C GLY A 498 -11.49 0.69 30.15
N PRO A 499 -12.36 1.18 29.26
CA PRO A 499 -13.57 0.44 28.86
C PRO A 499 -13.19 -0.92 28.27
N PRO A 500 -14.06 -1.94 28.38
CA PRO A 500 -13.80 -3.26 27.82
C PRO A 500 -13.69 -3.18 26.28
N LEU A 501 -12.92 -4.09 25.68
CA LEU A 501 -12.76 -4.16 24.24
C LEU A 501 -14.10 -4.44 23.53
N ARG A 502 -14.64 -3.43 22.82
CA ARG A 502 -15.86 -3.54 22.02
C ARG A 502 -15.60 -4.24 20.68
N VAL A 503 -15.44 -5.56 20.73
CA VAL A 503 -15.25 -6.39 19.53
C VAL A 503 -16.49 -6.27 18.61
N PRO A 504 -16.34 -5.87 17.33
CA PRO A 504 -17.48 -5.72 16.41
C PRO A 504 -18.14 -7.06 16.09
N ASP A 505 -19.39 -7.07 15.63
CA ASP A 505 -19.95 -8.27 15.02
C ASP A 505 -19.29 -8.60 13.68
N GLY A 506 -19.08 -9.90 13.45
CA GLY A 506 -18.60 -10.42 12.17
C GLY A 506 -19.76 -10.64 11.18
N PRO A 507 -19.46 -10.88 9.90
CA PRO A 507 -20.47 -11.37 8.95
C PRO A 507 -21.02 -12.73 9.40
N SER A 508 -22.17 -13.15 8.86
CA SER A 508 -22.72 -14.45 9.20
C SER A 508 -21.76 -15.58 8.81
N LYS A 509 -21.87 -16.70 9.54
CA LYS A 509 -21.12 -17.94 9.26
C LYS A 509 -21.62 -18.67 8.01
N THR A 510 -22.74 -18.21 7.43
CA THR A 510 -23.31 -18.69 6.17
C THR A 510 -22.85 -17.90 4.96
N ASP A 511 -22.34 -16.69 5.16
CA ASP A 511 -22.18 -15.72 4.08
C ASP A 511 -20.74 -15.81 3.53
N PRO A 512 -20.56 -15.70 2.21
CA PRO A 512 -19.23 -15.64 1.63
C PRO A 512 -18.49 -14.40 2.14
N PRO A 513 -17.16 -14.44 2.23
CA PRO A 513 -16.37 -13.25 2.53
C PRO A 513 -16.42 -12.23 1.38
N GLY A 514 -15.87 -11.05 1.66
CA GLY A 514 -15.88 -9.90 0.77
C GLY A 514 -14.92 -10.02 -0.42
N PRO A 515 -14.77 -8.93 -1.20
CA PRO A 515 -14.09 -8.99 -2.48
C PRO A 515 -12.59 -9.32 -2.40
N ALA A 516 -11.95 -9.10 -1.24
CA ALA A 516 -10.57 -9.51 -0.98
C ALA A 516 -10.38 -11.05 -0.96
N TYR A 517 -11.45 -11.83 -0.77
CA TYR A 517 -11.38 -13.27 -0.50
C TYR A 517 -12.11 -14.11 -1.56
N SER A 518 -13.30 -13.68 -1.98
CA SER A 518 -14.17 -14.41 -2.91
C SER A 518 -14.46 -13.54 -4.13
N PRO A 519 -14.14 -13.98 -5.36
CA PRO A 519 -14.37 -13.20 -6.58
C PRO A 519 -15.81 -12.71 -6.72
N GLN A 520 -15.97 -11.39 -6.71
CA GLN A 520 -17.23 -10.66 -6.85
C GLN A 520 -16.94 -9.26 -7.44
N PRO A 521 -17.93 -8.38 -7.67
CA PRO A 521 -17.66 -6.99 -8.04
C PRO A 521 -16.79 -6.31 -6.97
N LEU A 522 -15.86 -5.46 -7.40
CA LEU A 522 -14.82 -4.81 -6.60
C LEU A 522 -13.72 -5.76 -6.07
N THR A 523 -13.65 -7.03 -6.48
CA THR A 523 -12.45 -7.88 -6.28
C THR A 523 -11.32 -7.35 -7.15
N PHE A 524 -10.11 -7.25 -6.59
CA PHE A 524 -8.90 -6.93 -7.35
C PHE A 524 -8.50 -8.13 -8.23
N THR A 525 -8.34 -7.90 -9.53
CA THR A 525 -8.12 -8.94 -10.55
C THR A 525 -6.66 -9.05 -10.99
N GLY A 526 -5.89 -7.96 -10.91
CA GLY A 526 -4.47 -7.95 -11.25
C GLY A 526 -3.83 -6.60 -10.97
N PHE A 527 -2.52 -6.49 -11.17
CA PHE A 527 -1.85 -5.21 -11.32
C PHE A 527 -0.73 -5.26 -12.35
N THR A 528 -0.48 -4.13 -13.00
CA THR A 528 0.72 -3.88 -13.79
C THR A 528 1.65 -2.99 -12.96
N GLN A 529 2.90 -3.44 -12.76
CA GLN A 529 3.96 -2.63 -12.20
C GLN A 529 4.74 -1.95 -13.32
N TYR A 530 4.90 -0.64 -13.20
CA TYR A 530 5.69 0.18 -14.10
C TYR A 530 6.92 0.70 -13.38
N TYR A 531 8.09 0.64 -14.03
CA TYR A 531 9.37 1.08 -13.49
C TYR A 531 10.10 2.02 -14.47
N ALA A 532 10.92 2.93 -13.96
CA ALA A 532 11.77 3.80 -14.77
C ALA A 532 13.23 3.37 -14.64
N ASN A 533 13.79 2.77 -15.70
CA ASN A 533 15.16 2.25 -15.73
C ASN A 533 16.18 3.41 -15.74
N LEU A 534 16.51 3.94 -14.56
CA LEU A 534 17.39 5.10 -14.42
C LEU A 534 18.81 4.85 -14.97
N THR A 535 19.33 3.62 -14.92
CA THR A 535 20.65 3.28 -15.48
C THR A 535 20.66 3.53 -17.00
N TYR A 536 19.57 3.19 -17.69
CA TYR A 536 19.37 3.46 -19.12
C TYR A 536 19.02 4.94 -19.39
N ILE A 537 18.06 5.50 -18.64
CA ILE A 537 17.51 6.85 -18.89
C ILE A 537 18.53 7.94 -18.55
N ASN A 538 19.25 7.85 -17.43
CA ASN A 538 20.31 8.80 -17.08
C ASN A 538 21.45 8.78 -18.11
N ASN A 539 21.75 7.61 -18.70
CA ASN A 539 22.69 7.41 -19.82
C ASN A 539 24.17 7.80 -19.53
N ASP A 540 24.45 8.38 -18.37
CA ASP A 540 25.73 8.95 -17.96
C ASP A 540 26.76 7.91 -17.44
N ILE A 541 26.38 6.64 -17.19
CA ILE A 541 27.28 5.63 -16.56
C ILE A 541 27.43 4.39 -17.46
N THR A 542 28.58 3.70 -17.42
CA THR A 542 28.77 2.38 -18.08
C THR A 542 28.16 1.25 -17.25
N ALA A 543 27.40 0.37 -17.90
CA ALA A 543 26.70 -0.74 -17.24
C ALA A 543 27.68 -1.78 -16.63
N ASP A 544 28.91 -1.82 -17.13
CA ASP A 544 29.90 -2.84 -16.80
C ASP A 544 30.42 -2.70 -15.36
N GLY A 545 30.40 -3.81 -14.61
CA GLY A 545 30.88 -3.92 -13.23
C GLY A 545 29.84 -3.52 -12.18
N GLY A 546 29.52 -4.43 -11.25
CA GLY A 546 28.80 -4.10 -10.01
C GLY A 546 29.74 -3.46 -9.00
N GLY A 547 29.32 -2.35 -8.38
CA GLY A 547 29.99 -1.79 -7.20
C GLY A 547 29.53 -2.51 -5.93
N ASP A 548 30.45 -2.71 -4.99
CA ASP A 548 30.17 -3.40 -3.71
C ASP A 548 29.21 -2.57 -2.84
N LEU A 549 28.12 -3.19 -2.40
CA LEU A 549 27.03 -2.53 -1.66
C LEU A 549 27.30 -2.61 -0.16
N GLY A 550 27.96 -1.59 0.36
CA GLY A 550 28.55 -1.60 1.70
C GLY A 550 27.58 -1.86 2.85
N GLU A 551 28.06 -2.53 3.90
CA GLU A 551 27.31 -2.88 5.13
C GLU A 551 26.97 -1.68 6.05
N LEU A 552 26.82 -0.47 5.48
CA LEU A 552 26.57 0.76 6.22
C LEU A 552 25.07 1.08 6.30
N LYS A 553 24.74 1.99 7.23
CA LYS A 553 23.38 2.50 7.42
C LYS A 553 22.92 3.45 6.30
N TRP A 554 23.86 3.92 5.49
CA TRP A 554 23.63 4.76 4.30
C TRP A 554 24.11 4.00 3.07
N ASP A 555 23.24 3.86 2.07
CA ASP A 555 23.60 3.28 0.78
C ASP A 555 24.06 4.35 -0.21
N SER A 556 25.28 4.18 -0.73
CA SER A 556 25.86 5.05 -1.77
C SER A 556 25.57 4.54 -3.19
N GLY A 557 24.98 3.35 -3.32
CA GLY A 557 24.59 2.70 -4.56
C GLY A 557 25.72 2.05 -5.35
N LYS A 558 25.33 1.11 -6.22
CA LYS A 558 26.20 0.25 -7.04
C LYS A 558 27.06 0.97 -8.09
N HIS A 559 27.02 2.30 -8.08
CA HIS A 559 27.71 3.20 -9.00
C HIS A 559 28.51 4.30 -8.27
N SER A 560 28.60 4.26 -6.94
CA SER A 560 29.33 5.24 -6.10
C SER A 560 30.80 5.45 -6.48
N ASP A 561 31.47 4.42 -6.98
CA ASP A 561 32.85 4.44 -7.47
C ASP A 561 32.98 5.02 -8.90
N LYS A 562 31.88 5.08 -9.65
CA LYS A 562 31.87 5.42 -11.08
C LYS A 562 31.77 6.93 -11.31
N LYS A 563 32.32 7.37 -12.45
CA LYS A 563 32.27 8.77 -12.90
C LYS A 563 31.37 8.93 -14.14
N PRO A 564 30.63 10.05 -14.26
CA PRO A 564 29.86 10.35 -15.45
C PRO A 564 30.70 10.38 -16.74
N LYS A 565 30.17 9.79 -17.81
CA LYS A 565 30.69 9.80 -19.19
C LYS A 565 30.81 11.20 -19.79
N PHE A 566 30.01 12.15 -19.31
CA PHE A 566 29.84 13.47 -19.90
C PHE A 566 29.98 14.56 -18.83
N GLU A 567 30.66 15.66 -19.17
CA GLU A 567 30.83 16.87 -18.32
C GLU A 567 29.49 17.53 -17.92
N LYS A 568 28.41 17.22 -18.63
CA LYS A 568 27.04 17.68 -18.37
C LYS A 568 26.09 16.52 -18.66
N PRO A 569 25.05 16.29 -17.84
CA PRO A 569 24.16 15.15 -18.00
C PRO A 569 23.55 15.07 -19.41
N ARG A 570 23.48 13.87 -19.98
CA ARG A 570 22.84 13.63 -21.29
C ARG A 570 21.81 12.50 -21.21
N PRO A 571 20.73 12.69 -20.42
CA PRO A 571 19.70 11.67 -20.30
C PRO A 571 18.94 11.48 -21.61
N ARG A 572 18.30 10.31 -21.72
CA ARG A 572 17.32 9.97 -22.75
C ARG A 572 15.96 10.62 -22.42
N GLU A 573 15.01 10.45 -23.32
CA GLU A 573 13.60 10.71 -23.03
C GLU A 573 13.14 9.84 -21.84
N PHE A 574 12.41 10.43 -20.90
CA PHE A 574 11.93 9.73 -19.73
C PHE A 574 10.65 8.95 -20.06
N THR A 575 10.64 7.65 -19.78
CA THR A 575 9.43 6.83 -19.80
C THR A 575 9.47 5.85 -18.64
N PHE A 576 8.29 5.46 -18.17
CA PHE A 576 8.13 4.18 -17.51
C PHE A 576 8.03 3.05 -18.55
N GLU A 577 8.54 1.89 -18.19
CA GLU A 577 8.36 0.61 -18.87
C GLU A 577 7.55 -0.32 -17.96
N VAL A 578 6.98 -1.40 -18.50
CA VAL A 578 6.37 -2.45 -17.66
C VAL A 578 7.49 -3.30 -17.06
N GLU A 579 7.52 -3.45 -15.74
CA GLU A 579 8.39 -4.44 -15.08
C GLU A 579 7.75 -5.83 -15.14
N TYR A 580 6.50 -5.94 -14.64
CA TYR A 580 5.69 -7.15 -14.75
C TYR A 580 4.20 -6.85 -14.63
N SER A 581 3.38 -7.80 -15.08
CA SER A 581 1.93 -7.81 -14.88
C SER A 581 1.54 -9.13 -14.20
N THR A 582 0.76 -9.09 -13.12
CA THR A 582 0.42 -10.30 -12.35
C THR A 582 -0.38 -11.33 -13.16
N SER A 583 -1.09 -10.89 -14.20
CA SER A 583 -1.88 -11.72 -15.11
C SER A 583 -1.05 -12.43 -16.19
N GLU A 584 0.15 -11.93 -16.48
CA GLU A 584 1.07 -12.47 -17.51
C GLU A 584 2.26 -13.22 -16.90
N ASP A 585 2.49 -13.04 -15.59
CA ASP A 585 3.61 -13.63 -14.87
C ASP A 585 3.51 -15.17 -14.76
N ARG A 586 4.29 -15.86 -15.60
CA ARG A 586 4.34 -17.32 -15.72
C ARG A 586 4.91 -18.04 -14.47
N VAL A 587 5.52 -17.33 -13.51
CA VAL A 587 6.09 -17.88 -12.27
C VAL A 587 5.13 -17.68 -11.10
N TYR A 588 4.56 -16.49 -10.96
CA TYR A 588 3.53 -16.20 -9.98
C TYR A 588 2.20 -16.89 -10.29
N LYS A 589 1.77 -16.97 -11.56
CA LYS A 589 0.52 -17.61 -12.00
C LYS A 589 -0.73 -17.16 -11.20
N LEU A 590 -0.79 -15.89 -10.83
CA LEU A 590 -1.92 -15.30 -10.08
C LEU A 590 -3.13 -15.13 -11.02
N LYS A 591 -4.25 -15.76 -10.69
CA LYS A 591 -5.52 -15.66 -11.46
C LYS A 591 -6.35 -14.44 -11.06
N ASP A 592 -6.17 -13.99 -9.83
CA ASP A 592 -6.74 -12.80 -9.20
C ASP A 592 -5.82 -12.36 -8.06
N LEU A 593 -6.16 -11.25 -7.41
CA LEU A 593 -5.43 -10.75 -6.23
C LEU A 593 -6.16 -11.06 -4.92
N THR A 594 -6.91 -12.17 -4.85
CA THR A 594 -7.53 -12.58 -3.58
C THR A 594 -6.50 -13.06 -2.56
N VAL A 595 -6.87 -12.98 -1.28
CA VAL A 595 -6.09 -13.52 -0.14
C VAL A 595 -5.72 -14.99 -0.38
N ARG A 596 -6.60 -15.78 -1.02
CA ARG A 596 -6.31 -17.18 -1.36
C ARG A 596 -5.16 -17.28 -2.38
N SER A 597 -5.23 -16.55 -3.49
CA SER A 597 -4.16 -16.53 -4.50
C SER A 597 -2.81 -16.10 -3.93
N PHE A 598 -2.78 -15.14 -3.00
CA PHE A 598 -1.55 -14.73 -2.31
C PHE A 598 -1.05 -15.73 -1.24
N VAL A 599 -1.93 -16.43 -0.53
CA VAL A 599 -1.56 -17.54 0.38
C VAL A 599 -0.93 -18.69 -0.42
N ASP A 600 -1.48 -19.02 -1.59
CA ASP A 600 -0.99 -20.06 -2.50
C ASP A 600 0.35 -19.66 -3.18
N LEU A 601 0.62 -18.35 -3.34
CA LEU A 601 1.93 -17.81 -3.76
C LEU A 601 2.96 -17.84 -2.61
N ALA A 602 2.61 -17.31 -1.44
CA ALA A 602 3.47 -17.25 -0.27
C ALA A 602 4.01 -18.63 0.12
N HIS A 603 3.13 -19.64 0.19
CA HIS A 603 3.50 -21.03 0.46
C HIS A 603 4.51 -21.59 -0.57
N ARG A 604 4.38 -21.24 -1.87
CA ARG A 604 5.36 -21.64 -2.89
C ARG A 604 6.71 -20.93 -2.75
N ILE A 605 6.73 -19.69 -2.27
CA ILE A 605 7.97 -18.95 -1.96
C ILE A 605 8.66 -19.54 -0.72
N GLY A 606 7.89 -19.84 0.33
CA GLY A 606 8.36 -20.47 1.57
C GLY A 606 8.85 -21.92 1.41
N ARG A 607 8.48 -22.62 0.33
CA ARG A 607 9.04 -23.96 0.04
C ARG A 607 10.55 -23.88 -0.26
N THR A 608 11.27 -24.86 0.29
CA THR A 608 12.67 -25.13 -0.04
C THR A 608 12.76 -26.34 -0.98
N SER A 609 13.77 -26.36 -1.85
CA SER A 609 13.90 -27.34 -2.94
C SER A 609 14.09 -28.80 -2.51
N ALA A 610 14.34 -29.05 -1.21
CA ALA A 610 14.34 -30.39 -0.63
C ALA A 610 12.93 -30.93 -0.29
N LYS A 611 11.89 -30.09 -0.26
CA LYS A 611 10.49 -30.53 -0.13
C LYS A 611 9.83 -30.83 -1.48
N SER A 612 10.27 -30.20 -2.58
CA SER A 612 9.63 -30.35 -3.90
C SER A 612 9.80 -31.72 -4.56
N GLU A 613 10.83 -32.50 -4.20
CA GLU A 613 11.04 -33.86 -4.73
C GLU A 613 10.20 -34.95 -4.01
N LEU A 614 9.34 -34.58 -3.04
CA LEU A 614 8.56 -35.51 -2.22
C LEU A 614 7.03 -35.40 -2.39
N ASP A 615 6.54 -34.33 -3.01
CA ASP A 615 5.10 -34.10 -3.24
C ASP A 615 4.67 -34.37 -4.70
N THR A 616 5.58 -34.73 -5.60
CA THR A 616 5.32 -34.94 -7.04
C THR A 616 5.16 -36.42 -7.41
N GLU A 617 4.08 -37.05 -6.95
CA GLU A 617 3.59 -38.33 -7.52
C GLU A 617 2.12 -38.22 -7.98
N GLY A 618 1.94 -37.53 -9.11
CA GLY A 618 0.83 -37.73 -10.05
C GLY A 618 -0.25 -36.63 -10.13
N PRO A 619 -1.06 -36.63 -11.22
CA PRO A 619 -0.90 -37.42 -12.44
C PRO A 619 0.10 -36.78 -13.43
N GLU A 620 0.35 -37.46 -14.54
CA GLU A 620 1.14 -36.97 -15.67
C GLU A 620 0.31 -35.96 -16.48
N ASP A 621 0.91 -34.83 -16.85
CA ASP A 621 0.50 -33.94 -17.96
C ASP A 621 1.78 -33.70 -18.81
N GLU A 622 1.63 -33.61 -20.12
CA GLU A 622 2.72 -33.85 -21.09
C GLU A 622 3.63 -32.62 -21.31
N ASP A 623 4.93 -32.77 -21.00
CA ASP A 623 5.98 -31.83 -21.46
C ASP A 623 6.27 -32.10 -22.96
N GLU A 624 5.53 -31.45 -23.87
CA GLU A 624 5.90 -31.36 -25.29
C GLU A 624 6.97 -30.28 -25.49
N ASP A 625 8.24 -30.68 -25.46
CA ASP A 625 9.38 -29.86 -25.89
C ASP A 625 9.32 -29.65 -27.43
N GLU A 626 8.72 -28.56 -27.91
CA GLU A 626 8.92 -28.09 -29.29
C GLU A 626 10.31 -27.45 -29.42
N ASP A 627 11.31 -28.25 -29.82
CA ASP A 627 12.63 -27.79 -30.22
C ASP A 627 12.52 -26.78 -31.38
N ALA A 628 12.92 -25.53 -31.14
CA ALA A 628 12.95 -24.47 -32.13
C ALA A 628 14.25 -24.52 -32.95
N ASP A 629 14.29 -25.38 -33.98
CA ASP A 629 15.36 -25.40 -34.98
C ASP A 629 15.55 -24.01 -35.61
N THR A 630 16.77 -23.47 -35.50
CA THR A 630 17.26 -22.39 -36.36
C THR A 630 18.50 -22.88 -37.10
N GLU A 631 18.37 -23.10 -38.40
CA GLU A 631 19.47 -23.55 -39.26
C GLU A 631 20.57 -22.48 -39.34
N GLU A 632 21.84 -22.89 -39.21
CA GLU A 632 23.00 -22.04 -39.49
C GLU A 632 23.37 -22.14 -40.98
N ASP A 633 23.14 -21.06 -41.74
CA ASP A 633 23.59 -20.95 -43.14
C ASP A 633 25.12 -20.99 -43.24
N GLN A 634 25.64 -21.72 -44.22
CA GLN A 634 27.08 -21.82 -44.49
C GLN A 634 27.57 -20.78 -45.50
N ASP A 635 28.45 -19.89 -45.05
CA ASP A 635 29.51 -19.22 -45.82
C ASP A 635 30.57 -18.77 -44.79
N GLY A 636 31.89 -19.02 -44.90
CA GLY A 636 32.66 -19.66 -45.95
C GLY A 636 33.82 -18.76 -46.39
N PHE A 637 35.04 -18.99 -45.89
CA PHE A 637 36.35 -18.84 -46.59
C PHE A 637 37.53 -19.15 -45.63
N GLU A 638 38.69 -19.48 -46.22
CA GLU A 638 39.95 -19.90 -45.57
C GLU A 638 40.97 -18.73 -45.53
N GLU A 639 41.97 -18.77 -44.63
CA GLU A 639 43.38 -18.37 -44.85
C GLU A 639 44.24 -18.50 -43.56
N ASP A 640 44.84 -19.68 -43.37
CA ASP A 640 46.26 -20.03 -43.12
C ASP A 640 47.27 -19.16 -42.29
N GLU A 641 48.40 -19.83 -41.98
CA GLU A 641 49.72 -19.38 -41.48
C GLU A 641 49.85 -18.85 -40.02
N GLU A 642 50.97 -19.04 -39.30
CA GLU A 642 51.83 -20.23 -39.07
C GLU A 642 52.83 -19.95 -37.90
N ASP A 643 53.27 -21.01 -37.21
CA ASP A 643 54.62 -21.24 -36.63
C ASP A 643 55.28 -20.50 -35.42
N GLU A 644 56.33 -21.20 -34.94
CA GLU A 644 57.48 -20.87 -34.06
C GLU A 644 57.35 -20.79 -32.50
N ASP A 645 57.34 -22.00 -31.89
CA ASP A 645 58.26 -22.43 -30.80
C ASP A 645 59.76 -22.24 -31.19
N PRO A 646 60.81 -22.48 -30.35
CA PRO A 646 60.87 -23.06 -28.99
C PRO A 646 61.80 -22.28 -28.00
N ASP A 647 62.06 -22.86 -26.81
CA ASP A 647 63.39 -23.12 -26.20
C ASP A 647 63.30 -23.19 -24.65
N ASP A 648 64.15 -23.91 -23.89
CA ASP A 648 64.59 -25.32 -23.80
C ASP A 648 65.53 -25.38 -22.55
N ASP A 649 66.09 -26.55 -22.23
CA ASP A 649 67.21 -26.84 -21.31
C ASP A 649 67.00 -26.69 -19.78
N GLY A 650 67.48 -27.68 -19.02
CA GLY A 650 67.45 -27.67 -17.54
C GLY A 650 67.59 -29.01 -16.79
N ASP A 651 68.20 -30.01 -17.40
CA ASP A 651 68.33 -31.38 -16.86
C ASP A 651 69.33 -31.51 -15.67
N GLU A 652 69.12 -32.47 -14.75
CA GLU A 652 70.14 -33.49 -14.36
C GLU A 652 69.56 -34.61 -13.44
N PHE A 653 70.20 -35.78 -13.52
CA PHE A 653 69.90 -37.11 -12.94
C PHE A 653 70.32 -37.23 -11.43
N ASP A 654 70.22 -38.36 -10.69
CA ASP A 654 70.05 -39.79 -11.04
C ASP A 654 69.42 -40.69 -9.94
N ALA A 655 69.03 -41.90 -10.35
CA ALA A 655 69.09 -43.20 -9.65
C ALA A 655 68.55 -43.39 -8.20
N ALA A 656 67.45 -44.15 -8.08
CA ALA A 656 67.54 -45.59 -7.71
C ALA A 656 66.17 -46.32 -7.60
N LYS A 657 65.94 -47.37 -8.41
CA LYS A 657 64.76 -48.26 -8.29
C LYS A 657 64.98 -49.41 -7.30
N LYS A 658 64.17 -49.53 -6.23
CA LYS A 658 64.00 -50.77 -5.44
C LYS A 658 62.54 -51.05 -5.03
N LYS A 659 62.24 -52.31 -4.69
CA LYS A 659 60.91 -52.94 -4.82
C LYS A 659 59.98 -52.80 -3.59
N LYS A 660 58.68 -52.63 -3.88
CA LYS A 660 57.48 -53.11 -3.15
C LYS A 660 57.39 -52.94 -1.61
N LYS A 661 56.40 -52.16 -1.16
CA LYS A 661 55.35 -52.65 -0.24
C LYS A 661 54.09 -51.76 -0.31
N LYS A 662 52.90 -52.33 -0.08
CA LYS A 662 51.62 -51.60 -0.09
C LYS A 662 51.48 -50.76 1.19
N GLY A 663 51.08 -49.50 1.05
CA GLY A 663 50.64 -48.64 2.16
C GLY A 663 49.47 -47.76 1.73
N LYS A 664 48.34 -47.82 2.47
CA LYS A 664 47.18 -46.94 2.22
C LYS A 664 47.54 -45.50 2.60
N LYS A 665 47.49 -44.56 1.65
CA LYS A 665 47.36 -43.12 1.94
C LYS A 665 45.94 -42.66 1.59
N LYS A 666 45.36 -41.81 2.44
CA LYS A 666 44.07 -41.15 2.19
C LYS A 666 44.29 -40.01 1.20
N HIS A 667 43.57 -39.98 0.08
CA HIS A 667 43.39 -38.73 -0.65
C HIS A 667 42.34 -37.88 0.09
N LYS A 668 42.69 -36.63 0.40
CA LYS A 668 41.69 -35.61 0.76
C LYS A 668 40.98 -35.21 -0.53
N GLY A 669 39.84 -35.83 -0.83
CA GLY A 669 38.92 -35.28 -1.81
C GLY A 669 38.35 -33.98 -1.25
N GLY A 670 38.63 -32.85 -1.91
CA GLY A 670 37.97 -31.59 -1.59
C GLY A 670 36.48 -31.71 -1.95
N LYS A 671 35.60 -31.63 -0.95
CA LYS A 671 34.16 -31.48 -1.23
C LYS A 671 33.96 -30.08 -1.82
N LYS A 672 33.77 -29.97 -3.15
CA LYS A 672 32.93 -28.88 -3.67
C LYS A 672 31.59 -28.97 -2.94
N LYS A 673 31.15 -27.89 -2.28
CA LYS A 673 29.75 -27.80 -1.86
C LYS A 673 28.91 -27.91 -3.13
N LYS A 674 27.96 -28.84 -3.20
CA LYS A 674 26.82 -28.64 -4.09
C LYS A 674 25.98 -27.56 -3.43
N HIS A 675 25.90 -26.37 -4.03
CA HIS A 675 24.84 -25.43 -3.69
C HIS A 675 23.51 -26.13 -4.04
N GLY A 676 22.51 -26.04 -3.17
CA GLY A 676 21.18 -26.55 -3.49
C GLY A 676 20.58 -25.71 -4.61
N LYS A 677 19.78 -26.31 -5.51
CA LYS A 677 19.02 -25.52 -6.49
C LYS A 677 18.18 -24.49 -5.72
N SER A 678 18.29 -23.23 -6.08
CA SER A 678 17.46 -22.14 -5.56
C SER A 678 15.98 -22.41 -5.88
N ASN A 679 15.07 -21.86 -5.09
CA ASN A 679 13.64 -21.88 -5.45
C ASN A 679 13.41 -20.77 -6.49
N LYS A 680 13.06 -21.14 -7.73
CA LYS A 680 12.77 -20.19 -8.82
C LYS A 680 11.73 -19.14 -8.43
N THR A 681 10.71 -19.51 -7.65
CA THR A 681 9.67 -18.60 -7.15
C THR A 681 10.21 -17.57 -6.16
N TRP A 682 11.26 -17.93 -5.40
CA TRP A 682 11.89 -17.03 -4.43
C TRP A 682 12.83 -16.02 -5.10
N LEU A 683 13.69 -16.45 -6.01
CA LEU A 683 14.56 -15.52 -6.76
C LEU A 683 13.73 -14.57 -7.62
N HIS A 684 12.66 -15.06 -8.25
CA HIS A 684 11.71 -14.24 -9.00
C HIS A 684 10.97 -13.22 -8.11
N PHE A 685 10.61 -13.60 -6.88
CA PHE A 685 10.05 -12.68 -5.89
C PHE A 685 11.06 -11.60 -5.46
N LEU A 686 12.32 -11.97 -5.19
CA LEU A 686 13.37 -11.03 -4.82
C LEU A 686 13.71 -10.03 -5.93
N LYS A 687 13.71 -10.49 -7.19
CA LYS A 687 13.93 -9.62 -8.35
C LYS A 687 12.91 -8.47 -8.36
N HIS A 688 11.62 -8.80 -8.29
CA HIS A 688 10.54 -7.81 -8.26
C HIS A 688 10.58 -6.97 -6.97
N ALA A 689 10.93 -7.56 -5.82
CA ALA A 689 11.04 -6.85 -4.55
C ALA A 689 12.03 -5.68 -4.59
N PHE A 690 13.15 -5.86 -5.30
CA PHE A 690 14.16 -4.83 -5.54
C PHE A 690 14.00 -4.15 -6.92
N VAL A 691 12.80 -4.17 -7.49
CA VAL A 691 12.42 -3.52 -8.77
C VAL A 691 13.43 -3.80 -9.90
N SER A 692 13.84 -5.06 -10.04
CA SER A 692 14.78 -5.52 -11.07
C SER A 692 16.13 -4.79 -11.11
N THR A 693 16.53 -4.09 -10.04
CA THR A 693 17.83 -3.38 -10.00
C THR A 693 19.03 -4.30 -9.78
N ARG A 694 18.79 -5.54 -9.35
CA ARG A 694 19.80 -6.57 -9.02
C ARG A 694 19.82 -7.69 -10.05
N THR A 695 20.98 -8.30 -10.26
CA THR A 695 21.11 -9.53 -11.07
C THR A 695 20.72 -10.78 -10.27
N GLU A 696 20.54 -11.93 -10.93
CA GLU A 696 20.25 -13.18 -10.22
C GLU A 696 21.48 -13.67 -9.41
N GLU A 697 22.70 -13.36 -9.88
CA GLU A 697 23.95 -13.64 -9.20
C GLU A 697 24.07 -12.84 -7.89
N GLU A 698 23.84 -11.52 -7.93
CA GLU A 698 23.85 -10.65 -6.73
C GLU A 698 22.86 -11.16 -5.66
N LEU A 699 21.64 -11.56 -6.09
CA LEU A 699 20.61 -12.13 -5.21
C LEU A 699 20.95 -13.53 -4.66
N ILE A 700 21.84 -14.28 -5.33
CA ILE A 700 22.31 -15.58 -4.85
C ILE A 700 23.47 -15.38 -3.88
N GLU A 701 24.45 -14.53 -4.18
CA GLU A 701 25.63 -14.30 -3.35
C GLU A 701 25.28 -13.64 -2.00
N GLU A 702 24.25 -12.79 -1.96
CA GLU A 702 23.74 -12.21 -0.72
C GLU A 702 23.06 -13.23 0.22
N ILE A 703 22.63 -14.40 -0.29
CA ILE A 703 21.67 -15.30 0.39
C ILE A 703 22.18 -16.75 0.61
N TYR A 704 23.19 -17.27 -0.13
CA TYR A 704 23.47 -18.73 -0.22
C TYR A 704 24.94 -19.23 -0.04
#